data_AF-A0A8T1UVQ9-F1
#
_entry.id   AF-A0A8T1UVQ9-F1
#
_cell.length_a   1.000
_cell.length_b   1.000
_cell.length_c   1.000
_cell.angle_alpha   90.00
_cell.angle_beta   90.00
_cell.angle_gamma   90.00
#
_symmetry.space_group_name_H-M   'P 1'
#
loop_
_entity.id
_entity.type
_entity.pdbx_description
1 polymer ?
#
loop_
_entity_poly.entity_id
_entity_poly.type
_entity_poly.pdbx_seq_one_letter_code
_entity_poly.pdbx_strand_id
1 'polypeptide(L)'
;MAAKEVQVVKEDVDRKQASETLGLSVEEVEALEAQLNGQRTGASPSSYHQPNQASLDEQKLPGLPRSNNKRRQQLQLSKRKSVGRSIQTKKGARNGEDGGALRKELESALHSVQHLTRLVKDDICWAQKICPASELRTTLYFKRWGREKVENIFRRLLYNLQGLALERWKQAVAYERQQEKLQAYLLYKGSKKLDAFLVNWSQRKLRRAWTKWWSDIVHEKALEGSVLELQSIQVIQRSWRAYRGRLFASLVRKQKLLAKQTTAAIKMQRMFRGGIARKFFKLKRVDKHRQAMATRIQALARGYINASDKQFVELRPSTFKECTEDTELKLMALRERNRMYAQAATKIQKMVRKRQAIQRVERLRQERAARYVLQAQTWVEYWNDDAAKWFYYNQETGEALWAPPATGYTKADGKLVLQDGRIIDPSENDIASILAAQKTPPTLNNGSNGDTSDAMDHGEDEEDTDDEDKLCVECEEEGARRQCAQCEDVFCDACYEKLHHSAKREKHTWKAIGSLRCIECEKMRATRWCSVCEDPYCLGCFTIIHSKGNKVNHQWTDMATFKKARKQQQMAQEEESAQTYDEYIQSSEYQYVTEYAVAEAAREAREAQAYAQSYNQEFAVPTADYTGWMTLVDETSGQSYYYNAHTGESQWV
;
A
#
# COMPACT_ATOMS: atom_id res chain seq x y z
N MET A 1 -15.74 -6.13 -27.80
CA MET A 1 -16.16 -7.15 -28.78
C MET A 1 -14.93 -7.77 -29.44
N ALA A 2 -14.03 -6.98 -30.03
CA ALA A 2 -12.64 -7.33 -30.44
C ALA A 2 -12.00 -8.61 -29.85
N ALA A 3 -11.92 -8.78 -28.52
CA ALA A 3 -11.32 -9.98 -27.93
C ALA A 3 -12.06 -11.29 -28.28
N LYS A 4 -13.39 -11.26 -28.45
CA LYS A 4 -14.20 -12.39 -28.94
C LYS A 4 -14.02 -12.60 -30.44
N GLU A 5 -13.98 -11.52 -31.22
CA GLU A 5 -13.74 -11.58 -32.68
C GLU A 5 -12.37 -12.20 -33.00
N VAL A 6 -11.32 -11.78 -32.30
CA VAL A 6 -9.95 -12.36 -32.39
C VAL A 6 -9.91 -13.83 -31.97
N GLN A 7 -10.81 -14.27 -31.08
CA GLN A 7 -10.91 -15.67 -30.69
C GLN A 7 -11.67 -16.51 -31.73
N VAL A 8 -12.81 -16.06 -32.24
CA VAL A 8 -13.57 -16.76 -33.30
C VAL A 8 -12.73 -16.91 -34.57
N VAL A 9 -12.09 -15.83 -35.03
CA VAL A 9 -11.18 -15.85 -36.21
C VAL A 9 -10.03 -16.84 -36.03
N LYS A 10 -9.62 -17.13 -34.79
CA LYS A 10 -8.56 -18.09 -34.49
C LYS A 10 -9.06 -19.53 -34.45
N GLU A 11 -10.25 -19.74 -33.88
CA GLU A 11 -10.93 -21.05 -33.85
C GLU A 11 -11.27 -21.50 -35.28
N ASP A 12 -11.73 -20.59 -36.15
CA ASP A 12 -11.97 -20.88 -37.58
C ASP A 12 -10.68 -21.20 -38.36
N VAL A 13 -9.56 -20.53 -38.04
CA VAL A 13 -8.24 -20.84 -38.63
C VAL A 13 -7.73 -22.21 -38.18
N ASP A 14 -7.83 -22.53 -36.89
CA ASP A 14 -7.43 -23.84 -36.36
C ASP A 14 -8.30 -24.97 -36.94
N ARG A 15 -9.63 -24.76 -37.09
CA ARG A 15 -10.57 -25.70 -37.76
C ARG A 15 -10.27 -25.91 -39.23
N LYS A 16 -10.03 -24.83 -39.98
CA LYS A 16 -9.67 -24.92 -41.41
C LYS A 16 -8.35 -25.67 -41.59
N GLN A 17 -7.36 -25.40 -40.73
CA GLN A 17 -6.10 -26.14 -40.74
C GLN A 17 -6.28 -27.62 -40.36
N ALA A 18 -7.23 -27.97 -39.48
CA ALA A 18 -7.59 -29.35 -39.17
C ALA A 18 -8.24 -30.06 -40.39
N SER A 19 -9.21 -29.42 -41.06
CA SER A 19 -9.84 -29.91 -42.29
C SER A 19 -8.80 -30.20 -43.38
N GLU A 20 -7.93 -29.23 -43.70
CA GLU A 20 -6.84 -29.38 -44.68
C GLU A 20 -5.81 -30.47 -44.30
N THR A 21 -5.63 -30.75 -43.00
CA THR A 21 -4.67 -31.75 -42.50
C THR A 21 -5.24 -33.17 -42.46
N LEU A 22 -6.54 -33.31 -42.18
CA LEU A 22 -7.23 -34.60 -42.01
C LEU A 22 -7.93 -35.09 -43.29
N GLY A 23 -8.20 -34.20 -44.24
CA GLY A 23 -8.96 -34.52 -45.46
C GLY A 23 -10.47 -34.62 -45.24
N LEU A 24 -10.96 -34.13 -44.10
CA LEU A 24 -12.38 -34.02 -43.75
C LEU A 24 -12.90 -32.64 -44.13
N SER A 25 -14.20 -32.50 -44.41
CA SER A 25 -14.86 -31.21 -44.53
C SER A 25 -14.84 -30.44 -43.19
N VAL A 26 -15.03 -29.12 -43.25
CA VAL A 26 -15.12 -28.29 -42.04
C VAL A 26 -16.33 -28.69 -41.18
N GLU A 27 -17.44 -29.07 -41.83
CA GLU A 27 -18.67 -29.56 -41.19
C GLU A 27 -18.46 -30.89 -40.45
N GLU A 28 -17.67 -31.82 -41.02
CA GLU A 28 -17.29 -33.07 -40.32
C GLU A 28 -16.36 -32.80 -39.12
N VAL A 29 -15.44 -31.84 -39.22
CA VAL A 29 -14.58 -31.42 -38.10
C VAL A 29 -15.43 -30.78 -36.99
N GLU A 30 -16.38 -29.92 -37.33
CA GLU A 30 -17.31 -29.31 -36.37
C GLU A 30 -18.23 -30.35 -35.72
N ALA A 31 -18.73 -31.34 -36.48
CA ALA A 31 -19.50 -32.45 -35.93
C ALA A 31 -18.69 -33.32 -34.94
N LEU A 32 -17.40 -33.53 -35.19
CA LEU A 32 -16.50 -34.23 -34.27
C LEU A 32 -16.18 -33.40 -33.02
N GLU A 33 -15.97 -32.09 -33.15
CA GLU A 33 -15.86 -31.17 -32.00
C GLU A 33 -17.14 -31.17 -31.15
N ALA A 34 -18.32 -31.16 -31.79
CA ALA A 34 -19.61 -31.22 -31.12
C ALA A 34 -19.81 -32.54 -30.36
N GLN A 35 -19.45 -33.69 -30.95
CA GLN A 35 -19.50 -34.99 -30.27
C GLN A 35 -18.56 -35.07 -29.06
N LEU A 36 -17.32 -34.56 -29.19
CA LEU A 36 -16.33 -34.56 -28.10
C LEU A 36 -16.72 -33.63 -26.95
N ASN A 37 -17.32 -32.47 -27.25
CA ASN A 37 -17.85 -31.56 -26.23
C ASN A 37 -19.15 -32.09 -25.60
N GLY A 38 -20.03 -32.72 -26.38
CA GLY A 38 -21.28 -33.31 -25.90
C GLY A 38 -21.11 -34.46 -24.90
N GLN A 39 -19.96 -35.13 -24.89
CA GLN A 39 -19.61 -36.11 -23.86
C GLN A 39 -19.13 -35.50 -22.52
N ARG A 40 -19.10 -34.16 -22.38
CA ARG A 40 -18.57 -33.44 -21.21
C ARG A 40 -19.48 -32.33 -20.67
N THR A 41 -20.76 -32.58 -20.43
CA THR A 41 -21.51 -31.92 -19.33
C THR A 41 -22.87 -32.58 -19.05
N GLY A 42 -22.96 -33.31 -17.93
CA GLY A 42 -24.23 -33.78 -17.37
C GLY A 42 -24.68 -32.92 -16.18
N ALA A 43 -25.11 -31.68 -16.43
CA ALA A 43 -25.74 -30.81 -15.42
C ALA A 43 -26.58 -29.70 -16.11
N SER A 44 -27.77 -29.41 -15.58
CA SER A 44 -28.77 -28.53 -16.23
C SER A 44 -28.52 -27.02 -16.04
N PRO A 45 -28.96 -26.16 -16.98
CA PRO A 45 -28.84 -24.70 -16.89
C PRO A 45 -30.10 -24.01 -16.31
N SER A 46 -29.91 -22.81 -15.75
CA SER A 46 -30.95 -21.84 -15.40
C SER A 46 -30.31 -20.44 -15.30
N SER A 47 -30.93 -19.29 -15.61
CA SER A 47 -32.03 -18.97 -16.55
C SER A 47 -32.19 -17.43 -16.60
N TYR A 48 -32.23 -16.81 -17.79
CA TYR A 48 -32.45 -15.36 -18.01
C TYR A 48 -31.35 -14.43 -17.41
N HIS A 49 -31.17 -13.15 -17.79
CA HIS A 49 -32.02 -12.20 -18.52
C HIS A 49 -31.24 -11.30 -19.51
N GLN A 50 -31.95 -10.80 -20.52
CA GLN A 50 -31.68 -9.58 -21.33
C GLN A 50 -32.89 -8.63 -21.13
N PRO A 51 -32.98 -7.38 -21.69
CA PRO A 51 -32.14 -6.75 -22.72
C PRO A 51 -31.74 -5.27 -22.43
N ASN A 52 -30.99 -4.64 -23.33
CA ASN A 52 -31.50 -3.50 -24.12
C ASN A 52 -30.51 -3.02 -25.21
N GLN A 53 -31.07 -2.57 -26.34
CA GLN A 53 -30.38 -1.80 -27.38
C GLN A 53 -31.21 -0.54 -27.67
N ALA A 54 -30.54 0.56 -28.01
CA ALA A 54 -31.15 1.75 -28.60
C ALA A 54 -30.25 2.25 -29.74
N SER A 55 -30.85 2.77 -30.81
CA SER A 55 -30.16 3.21 -32.03
C SER A 55 -30.34 4.72 -32.22
N LEU A 56 -29.29 5.42 -32.66
CA LEU A 56 -29.36 6.76 -33.27
C LEU A 56 -28.24 6.94 -34.30
N ASP A 57 -28.64 6.86 -35.58
CA ASP A 57 -28.26 7.62 -36.79
C ASP A 57 -26.84 8.21 -37.03
N GLU A 58 -26.45 8.16 -38.31
CA GLU A 58 -25.26 8.81 -38.88
C GLU A 58 -25.49 10.28 -39.28
N GLN A 59 -24.42 11.11 -39.27
CA GLN A 59 -24.14 12.03 -40.40
C GLN A 59 -22.75 12.71 -40.44
N LYS A 60 -22.02 12.43 -41.53
CA LYS A 60 -21.06 13.28 -42.31
C LYS A 60 -19.81 13.93 -41.67
N LEU A 61 -18.68 13.73 -42.37
CA LEU A 61 -17.39 14.45 -42.27
C LEU A 61 -17.38 15.68 -43.22
N PRO A 62 -16.43 16.64 -43.10
CA PRO A 62 -15.16 16.54 -43.84
C PRO A 62 -13.90 17.19 -43.20
N GLY A 63 -12.69 16.75 -43.58
CA GLY A 63 -11.42 17.44 -43.26
C GLY A 63 -10.15 16.57 -43.43
N LEU A 64 -9.14 17.06 -44.17
CA LEU A 64 -7.87 16.38 -44.52
C LEU A 64 -6.67 17.33 -44.24
N PRO A 65 -5.37 16.93 -44.36
CA PRO A 65 -4.78 15.66 -44.82
C PRO A 65 -3.67 15.05 -43.91
N ARG A 66 -3.11 13.89 -44.30
CA ARG A 66 -1.77 13.41 -43.86
C ARG A 66 -0.81 13.40 -45.07
N SER A 67 0.47 13.70 -44.84
CA SER A 67 1.51 13.77 -45.89
C SER A 67 2.50 12.59 -45.88
N ASN A 68 3.24 12.45 -46.97
CA ASN A 68 4.25 11.41 -47.22
C ASN A 68 5.59 11.72 -46.53
N ASN A 69 6.42 10.71 -46.21
CA ASN A 69 7.58 10.38 -47.07
C ASN A 69 8.37 9.10 -46.70
N LYS A 70 9.39 8.81 -47.52
CA LYS A 70 10.15 7.54 -47.61
C LYS A 70 11.64 7.71 -47.27
N ARG A 71 12.34 6.57 -47.14
CA ARG A 71 13.78 6.30 -47.45
C ARG A 71 14.90 6.88 -46.55
N ARG A 72 15.74 5.97 -46.05
CA ARG A 72 17.23 5.83 -46.14
C ARG A 72 17.62 4.55 -45.36
N GLN A 73 18.67 3.75 -45.61
CA GLN A 73 19.67 3.48 -46.67
C GLN A 73 19.80 1.90 -46.77
N GLN A 74 20.36 1.18 -47.77
CA GLN A 74 21.68 1.22 -48.44
C GLN A 74 22.86 1.05 -47.45
N LEU A 75 23.97 0.31 -47.62
CA LEU A 75 24.61 -0.72 -48.50
C LEU A 75 25.64 -1.46 -47.57
N GLN A 76 26.41 -2.55 -47.79
CA GLN A 76 26.59 -3.73 -48.68
C GLN A 76 27.70 -4.61 -47.96
N LEU A 77 28.25 -5.77 -48.37
CA LEU A 77 28.08 -6.79 -49.43
C LEU A 77 28.75 -8.10 -48.90
N SER A 78 28.27 -9.32 -49.21
CA SER A 78 29.17 -10.50 -49.26
C SER A 78 28.60 -11.70 -50.05
N LYS A 79 29.51 -12.51 -50.62
CA LYS A 79 29.24 -13.69 -51.46
C LYS A 79 29.03 -14.95 -50.63
N ARG A 80 28.19 -15.89 -51.09
CA ARG A 80 28.46 -17.34 -50.97
C ARG A 80 27.99 -18.08 -52.23
N LYS A 81 28.73 -19.13 -52.60
CA LYS A 81 28.58 -19.86 -53.87
C LYS A 81 27.45 -20.89 -53.79
N SER A 82 26.63 -21.03 -54.83
CA SER A 82 25.84 -22.23 -55.05
C SER A 82 26.63 -23.24 -55.88
N VAL A 83 26.79 -24.47 -55.38
CA VAL A 83 27.24 -25.62 -56.17
C VAL A 83 26.05 -26.56 -56.29
N GLY A 84 25.67 -26.89 -57.52
CA GLY A 84 24.45 -27.67 -57.78
C GLY A 84 24.65 -29.17 -57.59
N ARG A 85 23.53 -29.88 -57.38
CA ARG A 85 23.44 -31.31 -57.69
C ARG A 85 22.07 -31.61 -58.29
N SER A 86 22.05 -31.89 -59.59
CA SER A 86 20.84 -32.37 -60.27
C SER A 86 20.52 -33.79 -59.80
N ILE A 87 19.24 -34.06 -59.53
CA ILE A 87 18.71 -35.41 -59.32
C ILE A 87 17.59 -35.61 -60.34
N GLN A 88 17.81 -36.54 -61.27
CA GLN A 88 16.94 -36.76 -62.42
C GLN A 88 15.65 -37.49 -62.00
N THR A 89 14.49 -36.87 -62.24
CA THR A 89 13.21 -37.55 -62.16
C THR A 89 12.96 -38.34 -63.45
N LYS A 90 13.15 -39.67 -63.41
CA LYS A 90 12.79 -40.55 -64.53
C LYS A 90 11.27 -40.50 -64.75
N LYS A 91 10.81 -39.80 -65.79
CA LYS A 91 9.46 -40.02 -66.35
C LYS A 91 9.41 -41.44 -66.92
N GLY A 92 8.39 -42.22 -66.53
CA GLY A 92 8.13 -43.52 -67.16
C GLY A 92 7.70 -43.32 -68.61
N ALA A 93 8.36 -43.99 -69.55
CA ALA A 93 7.86 -44.11 -70.90
C ALA A 93 6.56 -44.95 -70.89
N ARG A 94 5.55 -44.53 -71.65
CA ARG A 94 4.40 -45.37 -71.98
C ARG A 94 4.76 -46.14 -73.24
N ASN A 95 4.72 -47.47 -73.19
CA ASN A 95 5.09 -48.31 -74.33
C ASN A 95 4.17 -47.98 -75.53
N GLY A 96 4.78 -47.55 -76.63
CA GLY A 96 4.12 -47.29 -77.92
C GLY A 96 4.69 -48.14 -79.06
N GLU A 97 5.48 -49.15 -78.73
CA GLU A 97 6.16 -50.05 -79.65
C GLU A 97 5.63 -51.47 -79.45
N ASP A 98 4.94 -52.02 -80.45
CA ASP A 98 4.67 -53.47 -80.53
C ASP A 98 4.23 -53.88 -81.95
N GLY A 99 3.27 -53.15 -82.52
CA GLY A 99 2.61 -53.49 -83.80
C GLY A 99 3.50 -53.55 -85.06
N GLY A 100 4.74 -53.08 -84.99
CA GLY A 100 5.78 -53.23 -86.03
C GLY A 100 6.82 -54.31 -85.71
N ALA A 101 7.08 -54.59 -84.42
CA ALA A 101 7.99 -55.64 -83.98
C ALA A 101 7.34 -57.02 -84.20
N LEU A 102 6.10 -57.19 -83.70
CA LEU A 102 5.30 -58.41 -83.87
C LEU A 102 5.10 -58.80 -85.34
N ARG A 103 5.04 -57.84 -86.26
CA ARG A 103 4.96 -58.13 -87.71
C ARG A 103 6.26 -58.74 -88.26
N LYS A 104 7.42 -58.21 -87.86
CA LYS A 104 8.73 -58.76 -88.26
C LYS A 104 9.00 -60.11 -87.63
N GLU A 105 8.60 -60.31 -86.37
CA GLU A 105 8.65 -61.64 -85.74
C GLU A 105 7.72 -62.63 -86.45
N LEU A 106 6.49 -62.22 -86.79
CA LEU A 106 5.55 -63.07 -87.54
C LEU A 106 6.09 -63.44 -88.94
N GLU A 107 6.64 -62.48 -89.69
CA GLU A 107 7.26 -62.72 -91.01
C GLU A 107 8.47 -63.66 -90.91
N SER A 108 9.31 -63.49 -89.88
CA SER A 108 10.46 -64.36 -89.61
C SER A 108 10.05 -65.78 -89.20
N ALA A 109 9.02 -65.89 -88.35
CA ALA A 109 8.42 -67.17 -87.98
C ALA A 109 7.78 -67.88 -89.18
N LEU A 110 7.09 -67.15 -90.07
CA LEU A 110 6.52 -67.68 -91.31
C LEU A 110 7.61 -68.25 -92.24
N HIS A 111 8.69 -67.50 -92.47
CA HIS A 111 9.84 -67.99 -93.24
C HIS A 111 10.48 -69.22 -92.58
N SER A 112 10.63 -69.22 -91.26
CA SER A 112 11.18 -70.35 -90.51
C SER A 112 10.33 -71.62 -90.65
N VAL A 113 9.00 -71.50 -90.52
CA VAL A 113 8.05 -72.62 -90.72
C VAL A 113 8.08 -73.11 -92.16
N GLN A 114 8.11 -72.21 -93.15
CA GLN A 114 8.21 -72.59 -94.57
C GLN A 114 9.52 -73.30 -94.90
N HIS A 115 10.65 -72.84 -94.34
CA HIS A 115 11.97 -73.46 -94.52
C HIS A 115 12.02 -74.85 -93.89
N LEU A 116 11.57 -75.00 -92.64
CA LEU A 116 11.46 -76.30 -91.96
C LEU A 116 10.50 -77.24 -92.69
N THR A 117 9.39 -76.73 -93.24
CA THR A 117 8.45 -77.53 -94.06
C THR A 117 9.09 -78.02 -95.36
N ARG A 118 10.04 -77.27 -95.94
CA ARG A 118 10.82 -77.71 -97.10
C ARG A 118 11.80 -78.83 -96.70
N LEU A 119 12.62 -78.61 -95.66
CA LEU A 119 13.55 -79.62 -95.14
C LEU A 119 12.84 -80.93 -94.77
N VAL A 120 11.68 -80.87 -94.11
CA VAL A 120 10.90 -82.08 -93.77
C VAL A 120 10.39 -82.81 -95.02
N LYS A 121 10.07 -82.11 -96.11
CA LYS A 121 9.73 -82.75 -97.39
C LYS A 121 10.95 -83.40 -98.04
N ASP A 122 12.10 -82.73 -97.99
CA ASP A 122 13.35 -83.25 -98.53
C ASP A 122 13.82 -84.50 -97.76
N ASP A 123 13.73 -84.49 -96.42
CA ASP A 123 13.94 -85.63 -95.53
C ASP A 123 12.99 -86.80 -95.83
N ILE A 124 11.69 -86.53 -96.04
CA ILE A 124 10.70 -87.56 -96.41
C ILE A 124 11.04 -88.18 -97.77
N CYS A 125 11.37 -87.37 -98.77
CA CYS A 125 11.79 -87.83 -100.09
C CYS A 125 13.10 -88.64 -100.05
N TRP A 126 14.03 -88.30 -99.16
CA TRP A 126 15.28 -89.03 -98.95
C TRP A 126 15.04 -90.37 -98.23
N ALA A 127 14.23 -90.37 -97.17
CA ALA A 127 13.84 -91.58 -96.45
C ALA A 127 13.08 -92.59 -97.34
N GLN A 128 12.18 -92.09 -98.21
CA GLN A 128 11.46 -92.92 -99.19
C GLN A 128 12.37 -93.55 -100.26
N LYS A 129 13.51 -92.92 -100.59
CA LYS A 129 14.52 -93.50 -101.50
C LYS A 129 15.36 -94.59 -100.85
N ILE A 130 15.60 -94.50 -99.55
CA ILE A 130 16.42 -95.46 -98.80
C ILE A 130 15.60 -96.67 -98.32
N CYS A 131 14.31 -96.50 -98.06
CA CYS A 131 13.43 -97.60 -97.69
C CYS A 131 12.06 -97.48 -98.39
N PRO A 132 11.78 -98.29 -99.44
CA PRO A 132 10.52 -98.22 -100.16
C PRO A 132 9.34 -98.61 -99.26
N ALA A 133 8.24 -97.85 -99.33
CA ALA A 133 7.14 -97.91 -98.38
C ALA A 133 6.19 -99.12 -98.53
N SER A 134 6.67 -100.24 -99.10
CA SER A 134 5.93 -101.50 -99.27
C SER A 134 6.18 -102.52 -98.13
N GLU A 135 7.20 -102.32 -97.29
CA GLU A 135 7.55 -103.26 -96.22
C GLU A 135 6.93 -102.88 -94.87
N LEU A 136 6.11 -103.78 -94.31
CA LEU A 136 5.32 -103.56 -93.08
C LEU A 136 6.16 -103.10 -91.87
N ARG A 137 7.39 -103.61 -91.75
CA ARG A 137 8.34 -103.27 -90.68
C ARG A 137 8.69 -101.78 -90.68
N THR A 138 8.86 -101.21 -91.86
CA THR A 138 9.16 -99.80 -92.10
C THR A 138 7.96 -98.91 -91.78
N THR A 139 6.74 -99.33 -92.15
CA THR A 139 5.50 -98.63 -91.79
C THR A 139 5.30 -98.55 -90.26
N LEU A 140 5.60 -99.65 -89.54
CA LEU A 140 5.52 -99.69 -88.08
C LEU A 140 6.60 -98.81 -87.42
N TYR A 141 7.83 -98.79 -87.96
CA TYR A 141 8.89 -97.90 -87.51
C TYR A 141 8.49 -96.42 -87.65
N PHE A 142 8.01 -95.97 -88.81
CA PHE A 142 7.57 -94.59 -88.99
C PHE A 142 6.38 -94.21 -88.10
N LYS A 143 5.42 -95.12 -87.87
CA LYS A 143 4.33 -94.88 -86.91
C LYS A 143 4.85 -94.71 -85.47
N ARG A 144 5.81 -95.54 -85.04
CA ARG A 144 6.43 -95.43 -83.72
C ARG A 144 7.25 -94.14 -83.58
N TRP A 145 8.12 -93.84 -84.54
CA TRP A 145 8.94 -92.64 -84.56
C TRP A 145 8.09 -91.37 -84.58
N GLY A 146 7.03 -91.35 -85.40
CA GLY A 146 6.05 -90.26 -85.44
C GLY A 146 5.34 -90.06 -84.10
N ARG A 147 4.88 -91.16 -83.46
CA ARG A 147 4.31 -91.12 -82.10
C ARG A 147 5.29 -90.53 -81.09
N GLU A 148 6.55 -91.00 -81.07
CA GLU A 148 7.59 -90.52 -80.15
C GLU A 148 7.93 -89.03 -80.39
N LYS A 149 7.96 -88.57 -81.64
CA LYS A 149 8.14 -87.15 -81.98
C LYS A 149 6.96 -86.29 -81.52
N VAL A 150 5.72 -86.71 -81.78
CA VAL A 150 4.50 -86.00 -81.37
C VAL A 150 4.39 -85.95 -79.84
N GLU A 151 4.67 -87.05 -79.14
CA GLU A 151 4.71 -87.07 -77.68
C GLU A 151 5.75 -86.08 -77.12
N ASN A 152 6.94 -86.00 -77.73
CA ASN A 152 7.98 -85.07 -77.31
C ASN A 152 7.63 -83.59 -77.61
N ILE A 153 6.87 -83.31 -78.67
CA ILE A 153 6.29 -81.98 -78.92
C ILE A 153 5.27 -81.62 -77.82
N PHE A 154 4.35 -82.52 -77.48
CA PHE A 154 3.39 -82.27 -76.40
C PHE A 154 4.07 -82.12 -75.03
N ARG A 155 5.11 -82.92 -74.71
CA ARG A 155 5.92 -82.74 -73.51
C ARG A 155 6.59 -81.35 -73.47
N ARG A 156 7.17 -80.88 -74.58
CA ARG A 156 7.74 -79.53 -74.67
C ARG A 156 6.68 -78.43 -74.49
N LEU A 157 5.52 -78.55 -75.11
CA LEU A 157 4.42 -77.59 -74.95
C LEU A 157 3.92 -77.55 -73.49
N LEU A 158 3.78 -78.71 -72.84
CA LEU A 158 3.40 -78.83 -71.44
C LEU A 158 4.43 -78.16 -70.51
N TYR A 159 5.72 -78.44 -70.68
CA TYR A 159 6.78 -77.80 -69.89
C TYR A 159 6.86 -76.28 -70.14
N ASN A 160 6.63 -75.81 -71.37
CA ASN A 160 6.56 -74.38 -71.66
C ASN A 160 5.36 -73.71 -70.97
N LEU A 161 4.18 -74.34 -70.97
CA LEU A 161 3.00 -73.86 -70.25
C LEU A 161 3.23 -73.83 -68.73
N GLN A 162 3.85 -74.87 -68.17
CA GLN A 162 4.25 -74.92 -66.76
C GLN A 162 5.28 -73.83 -66.41
N GLY A 163 6.27 -73.58 -67.28
CA GLY A 163 7.25 -72.51 -67.11
C GLY A 163 6.62 -71.12 -67.12
N LEU A 164 5.70 -70.86 -68.06
CA LEU A 164 4.94 -69.59 -68.12
C LEU A 164 4.03 -69.40 -66.90
N ALA A 165 3.41 -70.46 -66.40
CA ALA A 165 2.64 -70.42 -65.16
C ALA A 165 3.54 -70.15 -63.94
N LEU A 166 4.72 -70.77 -63.87
CA LEU A 166 5.68 -70.58 -62.79
C LEU A 166 6.26 -69.14 -62.79
N GLU A 167 6.56 -68.56 -63.96
CA GLU A 167 6.99 -67.15 -64.06
C GLU A 167 5.88 -66.18 -63.64
N ARG A 168 4.62 -66.41 -64.07
CA ARG A 168 3.47 -65.63 -63.59
C ARG A 168 3.31 -65.74 -62.07
N TRP A 169 3.50 -66.93 -61.49
CA TRP A 169 3.45 -67.13 -60.05
C TRP A 169 4.61 -66.42 -59.31
N LYS A 170 5.85 -66.50 -59.82
CA LYS A 170 7.00 -65.72 -59.29
C LYS A 170 6.70 -64.21 -59.30
N GLN A 171 6.11 -63.70 -60.38
CA GLN A 171 5.73 -62.29 -60.53
C GLN A 171 4.64 -61.90 -59.52
N ALA A 172 3.62 -62.75 -59.32
CA ALA A 172 2.59 -62.53 -58.30
C ALA A 172 3.18 -62.49 -56.88
N VAL A 173 3.99 -63.50 -56.49
CA VAL A 173 4.63 -63.56 -55.17
C VAL A 173 5.63 -62.39 -54.96
N ALA A 174 6.30 -61.93 -56.01
CA ALA A 174 7.15 -60.74 -55.95
C ALA A 174 6.32 -59.46 -55.72
N TYR A 175 5.16 -59.34 -56.38
CA TYR A 175 4.22 -58.23 -56.22
C TYR A 175 3.59 -58.20 -54.81
N GLU A 176 3.14 -59.34 -54.30
CA GLU A 176 2.62 -59.48 -52.93
C GLU A 176 3.65 -59.05 -51.90
N ARG A 177 4.89 -59.58 -51.99
CA ARG A 177 6.01 -59.17 -51.13
C ARG A 177 6.41 -57.69 -51.27
N GLN A 178 6.05 -57.04 -52.38
CA GLN A 178 6.24 -55.60 -52.58
C GLN A 178 5.09 -54.79 -51.98
N GLN A 179 3.85 -55.31 -52.00
CA GLN A 179 2.70 -54.74 -51.29
C GLN A 179 2.88 -54.82 -49.77
N GLU A 180 3.32 -55.96 -49.22
CA GLU A 180 3.66 -56.11 -47.79
C GLU A 180 4.66 -55.03 -47.33
N LYS A 181 5.75 -54.85 -48.09
CA LYS A 181 6.78 -53.84 -47.82
C LYS A 181 6.23 -52.41 -47.94
N LEU A 182 5.33 -52.16 -48.89
CA LEU A 182 4.69 -50.85 -49.05
C LEU A 182 3.75 -50.55 -47.87
N GLN A 183 2.95 -51.51 -47.43
CA GLN A 183 2.08 -51.37 -46.25
C GLN A 183 2.90 -51.13 -44.97
N ALA A 184 3.94 -51.93 -44.73
CA ALA A 184 4.85 -51.73 -43.59
C ALA A 184 5.53 -50.35 -43.61
N TYR A 185 5.97 -49.89 -44.79
CA TYR A 185 6.53 -48.54 -44.95
C TYR A 185 5.49 -47.43 -44.71
N LEU A 186 4.24 -47.61 -45.16
CA LEU A 186 3.15 -46.65 -44.92
C LEU A 186 2.79 -46.56 -43.43
N LEU A 187 2.74 -47.69 -42.73
CA LEU A 187 2.54 -47.73 -41.27
C LEU A 187 3.69 -47.04 -40.53
N TYR A 188 4.95 -47.32 -40.88
CA TYR A 188 6.12 -46.64 -40.32
C TYR A 188 6.08 -45.12 -40.58
N LYS A 189 5.71 -44.70 -41.79
CA LYS A 189 5.55 -43.28 -42.18
C LYS A 189 4.41 -42.60 -41.42
N GLY A 190 3.33 -43.33 -41.12
CA GLY A 190 2.24 -42.87 -40.24
C GLY A 190 2.71 -42.68 -38.80
N SER A 191 3.37 -43.68 -38.22
CA SER A 191 4.00 -43.60 -36.90
C SER A 191 4.95 -42.40 -36.79
N LYS A 192 5.87 -42.21 -37.75
CA LYS A 192 6.81 -41.08 -37.69
C LYS A 192 6.15 -39.70 -37.87
N LYS A 193 4.99 -39.61 -38.53
CA LYS A 193 4.16 -38.39 -38.49
C LYS A 193 3.55 -38.17 -37.10
N LEU A 194 3.04 -39.21 -36.46
CA LEU A 194 2.45 -39.14 -35.11
C LEU A 194 3.51 -38.77 -34.06
N ASP A 195 4.70 -39.39 -34.09
CA ASP A 195 5.84 -39.03 -33.24
C ASP A 195 6.14 -37.52 -33.34
N ALA A 196 6.30 -37.03 -34.58
CA ALA A 196 6.60 -35.63 -34.85
C ALA A 196 5.46 -34.70 -34.42
N PHE A 197 4.20 -35.11 -34.57
CA PHE A 197 3.04 -34.37 -34.07
C PHE A 197 3.04 -34.27 -32.54
N LEU A 198 3.19 -35.39 -31.83
CA LEU A 198 3.18 -35.45 -30.37
C LEU A 198 4.32 -34.64 -29.75
N VAL A 199 5.54 -34.72 -30.32
CA VAL A 199 6.68 -33.89 -29.89
C VAL A 199 6.41 -32.41 -30.15
N ASN A 200 5.89 -32.03 -31.31
CA ASN A 200 5.57 -30.62 -31.59
C ASN A 200 4.43 -30.09 -30.71
N TRP A 201 3.41 -30.90 -30.43
CA TRP A 201 2.26 -30.55 -29.59
C TRP A 201 2.67 -30.38 -28.12
N SER A 202 3.41 -31.33 -27.56
CA SER A 202 3.94 -31.27 -26.19
C SER A 202 4.90 -30.09 -26.01
N GLN A 203 5.83 -29.86 -26.94
CA GLN A 203 6.68 -28.66 -26.91
C GLN A 203 5.89 -27.35 -27.05
N ARG A 204 4.82 -27.30 -27.85
CA ARG A 204 3.94 -26.11 -27.95
C ARG A 204 3.20 -25.86 -26.63
N LYS A 205 2.71 -26.90 -25.96
CA LYS A 205 2.13 -26.82 -24.61
C LYS A 205 3.15 -26.32 -23.59
N LEU A 206 4.34 -26.92 -23.54
CA LEU A 206 5.42 -26.55 -22.62
C LEU A 206 5.88 -25.10 -22.84
N ARG A 207 6.09 -24.68 -24.09
CA ARG A 207 6.44 -23.29 -24.42
C ARG A 207 5.36 -22.31 -23.95
N ARG A 208 4.07 -22.60 -24.19
CA ARG A 208 2.96 -21.75 -23.69
C ARG A 208 2.92 -21.65 -22.17
N ALA A 209 3.12 -22.78 -21.47
CA ALA A 209 3.17 -22.81 -20.01
C ALA A 209 4.37 -22.01 -19.47
N TRP A 210 5.55 -22.18 -20.05
CA TRP A 210 6.76 -21.44 -19.67
C TRP A 210 6.64 -19.94 -19.93
N THR A 211 6.09 -19.52 -21.07
CA THR A 211 5.84 -18.09 -21.35
C THR A 211 4.82 -17.48 -20.40
N LYS A 212 3.82 -18.25 -19.93
CA LYS A 212 2.90 -17.76 -18.90
C LYS A 212 3.63 -17.62 -17.57
N TRP A 213 4.24 -18.70 -17.06
CA TRP A 213 4.96 -18.72 -15.78
C TRP A 213 6.02 -17.61 -15.69
N TRP A 214 6.77 -17.37 -16.76
CA TRP A 214 7.74 -16.27 -16.81
C TRP A 214 7.07 -14.88 -16.80
N SER A 215 5.93 -14.72 -17.48
CA SER A 215 5.14 -13.48 -17.42
C SER A 215 4.53 -13.23 -16.04
N ASP A 216 4.08 -14.29 -15.36
CA ASP A 216 3.53 -14.23 -14.00
C ASP A 216 4.65 -13.80 -13.01
N ILE A 217 5.84 -14.42 -13.08
CA ILE A 217 7.02 -14.04 -12.25
C ILE A 217 7.48 -12.60 -12.54
N VAL A 218 7.53 -12.18 -13.80
CA VAL A 218 7.93 -10.79 -14.14
C VAL A 218 6.90 -9.79 -13.60
N HIS A 219 5.61 -10.13 -13.58
CA HIS A 219 4.58 -9.30 -12.97
C HIS A 219 4.73 -9.23 -11.44
N GLU A 220 4.93 -10.38 -10.79
CA GLU A 220 5.16 -10.48 -9.33
C GLU A 220 6.39 -9.67 -8.89
N LYS A 221 7.52 -9.80 -9.59
CA LYS A 221 8.73 -9.01 -9.32
C LYS A 221 8.57 -7.51 -9.59
N ALA A 222 7.73 -7.12 -10.54
CA ALA A 222 7.38 -5.71 -10.75
C ALA A 222 6.49 -5.15 -9.62
N LEU A 223 5.61 -5.97 -9.03
CA LEU A 223 4.83 -5.59 -7.84
C LEU A 223 5.72 -5.46 -6.60
N GLU A 224 6.64 -6.40 -6.37
CA GLU A 224 7.65 -6.29 -5.29
C GLU A 224 8.45 -4.98 -5.40
N GLY A 225 9.00 -4.67 -6.58
CA GLY A 225 9.72 -3.42 -6.82
C GLY A 225 8.87 -2.18 -6.55
N SER A 226 7.61 -2.18 -6.99
CA SER A 226 6.66 -1.07 -6.75
C SER A 226 6.39 -0.84 -5.26
N VAL A 227 6.36 -1.91 -4.45
CA VAL A 227 6.19 -1.83 -2.99
C VAL A 227 7.45 -1.25 -2.33
N LEU A 228 8.64 -1.70 -2.74
CA LEU A 228 9.92 -1.19 -2.22
C LEU A 228 10.15 0.29 -2.58
N GLU A 229 9.78 0.72 -3.78
CA GLU A 229 9.78 2.12 -4.19
C GLU A 229 8.84 2.95 -3.30
N LEU A 230 7.60 2.48 -3.08
CA LEU A 230 6.63 3.16 -2.23
C LEU A 230 7.11 3.28 -0.77
N GLN A 231 7.69 2.22 -0.20
CA GLN A 231 8.28 2.24 1.14
C GLN A 231 9.44 3.24 1.24
N SER A 232 10.34 3.26 0.25
CA SER A 232 11.46 4.21 0.16
C SER A 232 10.97 5.66 0.11
N ILE A 233 9.96 5.94 -0.73
CA ILE A 233 9.31 7.25 -0.81
C ILE A 233 8.68 7.64 0.53
N GLN A 234 8.04 6.70 1.24
CA GLN A 234 7.46 6.96 2.57
C GLN A 234 8.52 7.25 3.64
N VAL A 235 9.71 6.62 3.60
CA VAL A 235 10.84 6.93 4.49
C VAL A 235 11.33 8.37 4.24
N ILE A 236 11.57 8.74 2.98
CA ILE A 236 12.01 10.09 2.58
C ILE A 236 10.98 11.15 2.96
N GLN A 237 9.68 10.88 2.74
CA GLN A 237 8.61 11.80 3.14
C GLN A 237 8.51 11.96 4.67
N ARG A 238 8.68 10.88 5.44
CA ARG A 238 8.68 10.93 6.92
C ARG A 238 9.87 11.74 7.44
N SER A 239 11.08 11.50 6.95
CA SER A 239 12.28 12.22 7.38
C SER A 239 12.21 13.72 7.04
N TRP A 240 11.72 14.08 5.86
CA TRP A 240 11.50 15.48 5.46
C TRP A 240 10.43 16.18 6.31
N ARG A 241 9.27 15.54 6.57
CA ARG A 241 8.22 16.08 7.46
C ARG A 241 8.78 16.34 8.86
N ALA A 242 9.53 15.39 9.42
CA ALA A 242 10.15 15.52 10.73
C ALA A 242 11.22 16.63 10.78
N TYR A 243 12.06 16.74 9.74
CA TYR A 243 13.03 17.85 9.61
C TYR A 243 12.33 19.22 9.57
N ARG A 244 11.30 19.37 8.72
CA ARG A 244 10.53 20.62 8.59
C ARG A 244 9.82 20.99 9.90
N GLY A 245 9.27 20.00 10.61
CA GLY A 245 8.67 20.17 11.94
C GLY A 245 9.68 20.65 12.98
N ARG A 246 10.86 20.00 13.07
CA ARG A 246 11.94 20.42 13.98
C ARG A 246 12.46 21.83 13.66
N LEU A 247 12.58 22.20 12.38
CA LEU A 247 12.96 23.54 11.94
C LEU A 247 11.94 24.59 12.40
N PHE A 248 10.65 24.36 12.15
CA PHE A 248 9.56 25.25 12.57
C PHE A 248 9.50 25.39 14.10
N ALA A 249 9.59 24.28 14.84
CA ALA A 249 9.64 24.29 16.31
C ALA A 249 10.88 25.02 16.86
N SER A 250 12.00 25.07 16.12
CA SER A 250 13.17 25.89 16.46
C SER A 250 12.89 27.39 16.27
N LEU A 251 12.27 27.77 15.15
CA LEU A 251 11.86 29.15 14.88
C LEU A 251 10.84 29.67 15.90
N VAL A 252 9.81 28.89 16.21
CA VAL A 252 8.80 29.24 17.24
C VAL A 252 9.44 29.38 18.62
N ARG A 253 10.41 28.53 18.99
CA ARG A 253 11.17 28.69 20.25
C ARG A 253 11.98 29.99 20.28
N LYS A 254 12.68 30.34 19.19
CA LYS A 254 13.40 31.62 19.06
C LYS A 254 12.45 32.82 19.15
N GLN A 255 11.28 32.77 18.49
CA GLN A 255 10.28 33.83 18.55
C GLN A 255 9.68 33.98 19.97
N LYS A 256 9.35 32.88 20.65
CA LYS A 256 8.89 32.88 22.06
C LYS A 256 9.96 33.43 23.01
N LEU A 257 11.25 33.15 22.77
CA LEU A 257 12.36 33.74 23.55
C LEU A 257 12.48 35.25 23.33
N LEU A 258 12.45 35.71 22.08
CA LEU A 258 12.47 37.15 21.75
C LEU A 258 11.27 37.89 22.36
N ALA A 259 10.07 37.30 22.32
CA ALA A 259 8.88 37.88 22.93
C ALA A 259 8.99 37.99 24.47
N LYS A 260 9.63 37.02 25.14
CA LYS A 260 9.96 37.12 26.58
C LYS A 260 10.97 38.24 26.84
N GLN A 261 12.02 38.36 26.02
CA GLN A 261 13.05 39.39 26.14
C GLN A 261 12.50 40.81 25.91
N THR A 262 11.70 41.03 24.85
CA THR A 262 11.07 42.33 24.59
C THR A 262 10.08 42.71 25.70
N THR A 263 9.29 41.76 26.20
CA THR A 263 8.40 41.98 27.35
C THR A 263 9.17 42.39 28.60
N ALA A 264 10.32 41.76 28.89
CA ALA A 264 11.19 42.15 29.99
C ALA A 264 11.79 43.55 29.79
N ALA A 265 12.31 43.84 28.60
CA ALA A 265 12.85 45.15 28.25
C ALA A 265 11.80 46.27 28.38
N ILE A 266 10.57 46.04 27.93
CA ILE A 266 9.45 46.99 28.07
C ILE A 266 9.11 47.24 29.55
N LYS A 267 9.12 46.20 30.40
CA LYS A 267 8.94 46.36 31.86
C LYS A 267 10.06 47.21 32.46
N MET A 268 11.34 46.92 32.14
CA MET A 268 12.49 47.70 32.63
C MET A 268 12.43 49.16 32.17
N GLN A 269 12.18 49.40 30.88
CA GLN A 269 12.02 50.75 30.32
C GLN A 269 10.86 51.53 30.96
N ARG A 270 9.72 50.88 31.22
CA ARG A 270 8.56 51.49 31.91
C ARG A 270 8.93 51.89 33.34
N MET A 271 9.62 51.01 34.09
CA MET A 271 10.09 51.32 35.43
C MET A 271 11.08 52.47 35.45
N PHE A 272 12.04 52.50 34.52
CA PHE A 272 13.06 53.54 34.38
C PHE A 272 12.45 54.91 34.05
N ARG A 273 11.63 55.00 32.99
CA ARG A 273 10.93 56.24 32.59
C ARG A 273 10.06 56.78 33.74
N GLY A 274 9.30 55.90 34.41
CA GLY A 274 8.54 56.26 35.61
C GLY A 274 9.40 56.68 36.81
N GLY A 275 10.60 56.10 36.95
CA GLY A 275 11.58 56.46 37.98
C GLY A 275 12.13 57.87 37.79
N ILE A 276 12.51 58.24 36.57
CA ILE A 276 12.92 59.60 36.20
C ILE A 276 11.80 60.59 36.51
N ALA A 277 10.57 60.33 36.06
CA ALA A 277 9.42 61.19 36.31
C ALA A 277 9.18 61.39 37.82
N ARG A 278 9.17 60.30 38.62
CA ARG A 278 9.02 60.40 40.08
C ARG A 278 10.15 61.18 40.76
N LYS A 279 11.40 61.01 40.32
CA LYS A 279 12.56 61.79 40.83
C LYS A 279 12.40 63.28 40.51
N PHE A 280 12.02 63.62 39.28
CA PHE A 280 11.75 64.99 38.84
C PHE A 280 10.60 65.64 39.63
N PHE A 281 9.45 64.96 39.76
CA PHE A 281 8.33 65.49 40.56
C PHE A 281 8.66 65.63 42.05
N LYS A 282 9.46 64.72 42.64
CA LYS A 282 9.94 64.87 44.03
C LYS A 282 10.79 66.12 44.19
N LEU A 283 11.72 66.38 43.26
CA LEU A 283 12.56 67.59 43.26
C LEU A 283 11.70 68.86 43.05
N LYS A 284 10.83 68.88 42.02
CA LYS A 284 9.93 70.02 41.75
C LYS A 284 8.97 70.33 42.89
N ARG A 285 8.56 69.33 43.69
CA ARG A 285 7.76 69.54 44.90
C ARG A 285 8.56 70.16 46.04
N VAL A 286 9.82 69.73 46.24
CA VAL A 286 10.73 70.35 47.22
C VAL A 286 11.06 71.79 46.82
N ASP A 287 11.32 72.04 45.54
CA ASP A 287 11.57 73.37 44.99
C ASP A 287 10.35 74.29 45.14
N LYS A 288 9.14 73.87 44.74
CA LYS A 288 7.90 74.64 44.98
C LYS A 288 7.69 74.95 46.47
N HIS A 289 8.04 74.03 47.37
CA HIS A 289 7.93 74.27 48.81
C HIS A 289 8.98 75.28 49.31
N ARG A 290 10.24 75.18 48.84
CA ARG A 290 11.28 76.19 49.11
C ARG A 290 10.88 77.57 48.60
N GLN A 291 10.35 77.66 47.39
CA GLN A 291 9.83 78.91 46.81
C GLN A 291 8.68 79.47 47.64
N ALA A 292 7.67 78.67 48.00
CA ALA A 292 6.56 79.11 48.83
C ALA A 292 6.99 79.59 50.22
N MET A 293 7.98 78.94 50.84
CA MET A 293 8.57 79.38 52.11
C MET A 293 9.42 80.65 51.94
N ALA A 294 10.19 80.78 50.86
CA ALA A 294 10.92 82.01 50.54
C ALA A 294 9.97 83.19 50.29
N THR A 295 8.88 83.00 49.54
CA THR A 295 7.84 84.01 49.33
C THR A 295 7.13 84.37 50.65
N ARG A 296 6.87 83.41 51.53
CA ARG A 296 6.35 83.69 52.89
C ARG A 296 7.31 84.53 53.72
N ILE A 297 8.61 84.18 53.75
CA ILE A 297 9.64 84.93 54.47
C ILE A 297 9.79 86.35 53.88
N GLN A 298 9.80 86.48 52.56
CA GLN A 298 9.85 87.77 51.87
C GLN A 298 8.60 88.62 52.12
N ALA A 299 7.41 88.01 52.16
CA ALA A 299 6.15 88.70 52.48
C ALA A 299 6.10 89.14 53.94
N LEU A 300 6.58 88.31 54.88
CA LEU A 300 6.71 88.68 56.29
C LEU A 300 7.76 89.78 56.50
N ALA A 301 8.91 89.73 55.82
CA ALA A 301 9.92 90.78 55.88
C ALA A 301 9.43 92.11 55.31
N ARG A 302 8.78 92.09 54.13
CA ARG A 302 8.13 93.28 53.55
C ARG A 302 6.99 93.80 54.43
N GLY A 303 6.19 92.90 55.01
CA GLY A 303 5.14 93.26 55.94
C GLY A 303 5.68 93.90 57.22
N TYR A 304 6.78 93.37 57.76
CA TYR A 304 7.48 93.93 58.92
C TYR A 304 8.05 95.32 58.62
N ILE A 305 8.74 95.50 57.48
CA ILE A 305 9.25 96.81 57.03
C ILE A 305 8.09 97.82 56.90
N ASN A 306 7.02 97.44 56.20
CA ASN A 306 5.83 98.29 56.03
C ASN A 306 5.05 98.54 57.34
N ALA A 307 5.26 97.72 58.38
CA ALA A 307 4.66 97.87 59.70
C ALA A 307 5.55 98.68 60.67
N SER A 308 6.87 98.64 60.53
CA SER A 308 7.77 99.59 61.19
C SER A 308 7.55 101.02 60.68
N ASP A 309 7.14 101.19 59.42
CA ASP A 309 6.67 102.48 58.88
C ASP A 309 5.25 102.87 59.35
N LYS A 310 4.49 101.94 59.97
CA LYS A 310 3.07 102.15 60.35
C LYS A 310 2.70 101.46 61.67
N GLN A 311 3.18 102.01 62.77
CA GLN A 311 2.70 101.69 64.11
C GLN A 311 1.28 102.28 64.34
N PHE A 312 0.20 101.60 63.90
CA PHE A 312 -1.14 101.62 64.53
C PHE A 312 -2.14 100.64 63.86
N VAL A 313 -3.26 100.36 64.54
CA VAL A 313 -4.47 99.60 64.10
C VAL A 313 -4.40 98.05 64.09
N GLU A 314 -4.75 97.48 65.25
CA GLU A 314 -5.81 96.46 65.46
C GLU A 314 -5.71 95.02 64.88
N LEU A 315 -6.07 94.04 65.72
CA LEU A 315 -6.09 92.61 65.38
C LEU A 315 -7.43 92.15 64.80
N ARG A 316 -7.40 91.21 63.83
CA ARG A 316 -8.54 90.32 63.53
C ARG A 316 -8.08 88.87 63.27
N PRO A 317 -8.55 87.87 64.03
CA PRO A 317 -8.33 86.45 63.74
C PRO A 317 -9.43 85.91 62.80
N SER A 318 -9.08 85.57 61.56
CA SER A 318 -10.04 85.03 60.57
C SER A 318 -10.02 83.49 60.47
N THR A 319 -11.07 82.88 61.03
CA THR A 319 -11.68 81.61 60.60
C THR A 319 -10.83 80.33 60.49
N PHE A 320 -10.86 79.57 61.58
CA PHE A 320 -10.71 78.10 61.60
C PHE A 320 -11.77 77.43 60.68
N LYS A 321 -11.41 77.06 59.43
CA LYS A 321 -12.34 76.43 58.47
C LYS A 321 -11.76 75.40 57.47
N GLU A 322 -10.49 74.98 57.61
CA GLU A 322 -9.83 74.07 56.65
C GLU A 322 -9.68 72.60 57.13
N CYS A 323 -10.18 72.23 58.32
CA CYS A 323 -9.93 70.90 58.90
C CYS A 323 -10.94 69.79 58.50
N THR A 324 -12.03 70.09 57.80
CA THR A 324 -13.05 69.10 57.42
C THR A 324 -12.65 68.26 56.21
N GLU A 325 -12.25 68.89 55.10
CA GLU A 325 -11.98 68.17 53.84
C GLU A 325 -10.81 67.17 53.95
N ASP A 326 -9.73 67.57 54.63
CA ASP A 326 -8.55 66.72 54.88
C ASP A 326 -8.80 65.65 55.96
N THR A 327 -9.94 65.65 56.65
CA THR A 327 -10.39 64.49 57.48
C THR A 327 -11.32 63.58 56.70
N GLU A 328 -12.22 64.10 55.86
CA GLU A 328 -13.04 63.29 54.96
C GLU A 328 -12.21 62.49 53.95
N LEU A 329 -11.21 63.08 53.30
CA LEU A 329 -10.34 62.36 52.37
C LEU A 329 -9.63 61.17 53.04
N LYS A 330 -9.20 61.34 54.29
CA LYS A 330 -8.55 60.27 55.08
C LYS A 330 -9.57 59.19 55.49
N LEU A 331 -10.81 59.57 55.81
CA LEU A 331 -11.89 58.61 56.05
C LEU A 331 -12.24 57.81 54.79
N MET A 332 -12.34 58.45 53.62
CA MET A 332 -12.57 57.74 52.35
C MET A 332 -11.42 56.77 52.01
N ALA A 333 -10.17 57.22 52.14
CA ALA A 333 -8.98 56.39 51.92
C ALA A 333 -8.81 55.25 52.97
N LEU A 334 -9.43 55.37 54.15
CA LEU A 334 -9.51 54.29 55.14
C LEU A 334 -10.66 53.32 54.80
N ARG A 335 -11.84 53.83 54.44
CA ARG A 335 -13.00 53.03 54.00
C ARG A 335 -12.65 52.14 52.80
N GLU A 336 -12.00 52.68 51.77
CA GLU A 336 -11.64 51.89 50.58
C GLU A 336 -10.54 50.85 50.89
N ARG A 337 -9.55 51.16 51.75
CA ARG A 337 -8.60 50.13 52.23
C ARG A 337 -9.31 49.01 53.00
N ASN A 338 -10.24 49.34 53.88
CA ASN A 338 -11.02 48.35 54.62
C ASN A 338 -11.90 47.50 53.68
N ARG A 339 -12.45 48.09 52.62
CA ARG A 339 -13.15 47.38 51.55
C ARG A 339 -12.23 46.40 50.81
N MET A 340 -11.01 46.80 50.46
CA MET A 340 -10.02 45.90 49.86
C MET A 340 -9.61 44.77 50.82
N TYR A 341 -9.42 45.04 52.11
CA TYR A 341 -9.16 44.00 53.12
C TYR A 341 -10.35 43.03 53.27
N ALA A 342 -11.60 43.51 53.23
CA ALA A 342 -12.78 42.64 53.24
C ALA A 342 -12.87 41.75 51.98
N GLN A 343 -12.53 42.29 50.79
CA GLN A 343 -12.44 41.50 49.55
C GLN A 343 -11.30 40.46 49.58
N ALA A 344 -10.18 40.77 50.23
CA ALA A 344 -9.10 39.80 50.44
C ALA A 344 -9.51 38.71 51.44
N ALA A 345 -10.09 39.09 52.58
CA ALA A 345 -10.54 38.17 53.62
C ALA A 345 -11.60 37.19 53.10
N THR A 346 -12.61 37.67 52.35
CA THR A 346 -13.65 36.81 51.75
C THR A 346 -13.08 35.84 50.70
N LYS A 347 -12.09 36.25 49.89
CA LYS A 347 -11.37 35.34 48.99
C LYS A 347 -10.62 34.26 49.77
N ILE A 348 -9.88 34.62 50.82
CA ILE A 348 -9.15 33.67 51.68
C ILE A 348 -10.11 32.70 52.37
N GLN A 349 -11.21 33.21 52.94
CA GLN A 349 -12.25 32.38 53.57
C GLN A 349 -12.91 31.41 52.57
N LYS A 350 -13.17 31.83 51.32
CA LYS A 350 -13.67 30.94 50.25
C LYS A 350 -12.67 29.83 49.93
N MET A 351 -11.38 30.17 49.81
CA MET A 351 -10.30 29.22 49.56
C MET A 351 -10.15 28.19 50.69
N VAL A 352 -10.13 28.64 51.96
CA VAL A 352 -10.04 27.77 53.14
C VAL A 352 -11.26 26.86 53.24
N ARG A 353 -12.48 27.39 53.04
CA ARG A 353 -13.71 26.58 53.03
C ARG A 353 -13.71 25.53 51.91
N LYS A 354 -13.23 25.86 50.70
CA LYS A 354 -13.05 24.86 49.61
C LYS A 354 -12.06 23.77 50.04
N ARG A 355 -10.90 24.13 50.59
CA ARG A 355 -9.88 23.15 51.04
C ARG A 355 -10.40 22.25 52.17
N GLN A 356 -11.10 22.81 53.16
CA GLN A 356 -11.72 22.04 54.25
C GLN A 356 -12.83 21.11 53.75
N ALA A 357 -13.65 21.54 52.78
CA ALA A 357 -14.67 20.69 52.17
C ALA A 357 -14.03 19.51 51.41
N ILE A 358 -12.98 19.75 50.62
CA ILE A 358 -12.22 18.70 49.92
C ILE A 358 -11.61 17.73 50.93
N GLN A 359 -10.89 18.21 51.96
CA GLN A 359 -10.29 17.35 53.00
C GLN A 359 -11.32 16.54 53.81
N ARG A 360 -12.56 17.04 53.97
CA ARG A 360 -13.66 16.27 54.56
C ARG A 360 -14.19 15.20 53.60
N VAL A 361 -14.41 15.55 52.33
CA VAL A 361 -14.88 14.59 51.32
C VAL A 361 -13.87 13.48 51.08
N GLU A 362 -12.57 13.80 51.01
CA GLU A 362 -11.54 12.80 50.75
C GLU A 362 -11.37 11.81 51.91
N ARG A 363 -11.45 12.31 53.16
CA ARG A 363 -11.51 11.44 54.33
C ARG A 363 -12.73 10.50 54.30
N LEU A 364 -13.91 11.03 53.97
CA LEU A 364 -15.14 10.22 53.84
C LEU A 364 -15.10 9.23 52.65
N ARG A 365 -14.24 9.46 51.65
CA ARG A 365 -13.93 8.50 50.58
C ARG A 365 -13.00 7.40 51.10
N GLN A 366 -11.92 7.76 51.80
CA GLN A 366 -10.96 6.83 52.40
C GLN A 366 -11.62 5.91 53.45
N GLU A 367 -12.40 6.48 54.38
CA GLU A 367 -13.19 5.75 55.38
C GLU A 367 -14.15 4.73 54.71
N ARG A 368 -14.77 5.11 53.59
CA ARG A 368 -15.66 4.23 52.81
C ARG A 368 -14.90 3.14 52.05
N ALA A 369 -13.78 3.48 51.42
CA ALA A 369 -12.95 2.52 50.70
C ALA A 369 -12.39 1.45 51.64
N ALA A 370 -11.85 1.86 52.80
CA ALA A 370 -11.40 0.94 53.84
C ALA A 370 -12.54 0.02 54.33
N ARG A 371 -13.76 0.55 54.49
CA ARG A 371 -14.93 -0.27 54.83
C ARG A 371 -15.28 -1.28 53.74
N TYR A 372 -15.29 -0.88 52.46
CA TYR A 372 -15.59 -1.80 51.36
C TYR A 372 -14.52 -2.89 51.20
N VAL A 373 -13.23 -2.55 51.39
CA VAL A 373 -12.12 -3.51 51.38
C VAL A 373 -12.29 -4.55 52.48
N LEU A 374 -12.57 -4.13 53.72
CA LEU A 374 -12.85 -5.06 54.83
C LEU A 374 -14.07 -5.95 54.52
N GLN A 375 -15.15 -5.37 54.00
CA GLN A 375 -16.36 -6.14 53.66
C GLN A 375 -16.11 -7.16 52.52
N ALA A 376 -15.25 -6.83 51.54
CA ALA A 376 -14.84 -7.77 50.49
C ALA A 376 -13.87 -8.86 50.99
N GLN A 377 -13.11 -8.63 52.07
CA GLN A 377 -12.24 -9.64 52.69
C GLN A 377 -13.01 -10.69 53.49
N THR A 378 -14.20 -10.37 54.02
CA THR A 378 -15.00 -11.36 54.79
C THR A 378 -15.51 -12.53 53.97
N TRP A 379 -15.74 -12.34 52.66
CA TRP A 379 -16.23 -13.39 51.75
C TRP A 379 -15.14 -13.80 50.76
N VAL A 380 -14.93 -15.10 50.59
CA VAL A 380 -14.00 -15.66 49.58
C VAL A 380 -14.75 -16.60 48.64
N GLU A 381 -14.51 -16.50 47.34
CA GLU A 381 -15.07 -17.44 46.36
C GLU A 381 -14.25 -18.74 46.28
N TYR A 382 -14.96 -19.86 46.26
CA TYR A 382 -14.41 -21.21 46.15
C TYR A 382 -15.13 -21.97 45.04
N TRP A 383 -14.40 -22.82 44.33
CA TRP A 383 -14.98 -23.74 43.35
C TRP A 383 -15.49 -25.00 44.06
N ASN A 384 -16.64 -25.52 43.62
CA ASN A 384 -17.16 -26.81 44.05
C ASN A 384 -17.27 -27.74 42.84
N ASP A 385 -16.48 -28.82 42.83
CA ASP A 385 -16.41 -29.77 41.72
C ASP A 385 -17.71 -30.60 41.56
N ASP A 386 -18.33 -31.04 42.66
CA ASP A 386 -19.58 -31.83 42.63
C ASP A 386 -20.75 -31.03 42.02
N ALA A 387 -20.79 -29.72 42.27
CA ALA A 387 -21.81 -28.79 41.77
C ALA A 387 -21.43 -28.10 40.44
N ALA A 388 -20.16 -28.25 40.01
CA ALA A 388 -19.53 -27.52 38.91
C ALA A 388 -19.79 -25.99 38.94
N LYS A 389 -19.72 -25.38 40.13
CA LYS A 389 -20.10 -23.99 40.39
C LYS A 389 -19.25 -23.33 41.46
N TRP A 390 -19.12 -22.00 41.35
CA TRP A 390 -18.61 -21.14 42.41
C TRP A 390 -19.61 -21.00 43.55
N PHE A 391 -19.10 -20.96 44.78
CA PHE A 391 -19.82 -20.54 45.98
C PHE A 391 -18.95 -19.56 46.78
N TYR A 392 -19.60 -18.76 47.63
CA TYR A 392 -18.97 -17.71 48.42
C TYR A 392 -19.05 -18.08 49.88
N TYR A 393 -17.90 -18.21 50.54
CA TYR A 393 -17.79 -18.61 51.95
C TYR A 393 -17.40 -17.40 52.82
N ASN A 394 -18.14 -17.17 53.90
CA ASN A 394 -17.83 -16.13 54.87
C ASN A 394 -16.85 -16.65 55.93
N GLN A 395 -15.66 -16.05 55.99
CA GLN A 395 -14.61 -16.45 56.93
C GLN A 395 -14.93 -16.13 58.39
N GLU A 396 -15.82 -15.15 58.66
CA GLU A 396 -16.20 -14.74 60.02
C GLU A 396 -17.41 -15.52 60.56
N THR A 397 -18.40 -15.84 59.72
CA THR A 397 -19.64 -16.52 60.15
C THR A 397 -19.71 -18.02 59.81
N GLY A 398 -18.87 -18.49 58.88
CA GLY A 398 -18.92 -19.87 58.37
C GLY A 398 -20.07 -20.15 57.39
N GLU A 399 -20.80 -19.11 56.96
CA GLU A 399 -21.93 -19.23 56.03
C GLU A 399 -21.45 -19.41 54.58
N ALA A 400 -22.18 -20.19 53.78
CA ALA A 400 -21.90 -20.41 52.36
C ALA A 400 -23.10 -19.98 51.49
N LEU A 401 -22.85 -19.17 50.46
CA LEU A 401 -23.85 -18.66 49.52
C LEU A 401 -23.52 -19.06 48.07
N TRP A 402 -24.55 -19.44 47.31
CA TRP A 402 -24.44 -19.76 45.88
C TRP A 402 -24.67 -18.54 44.95
N ALA A 403 -24.67 -17.33 45.51
CA ALA A 403 -24.85 -16.08 44.80
C ALA A 403 -23.84 -15.03 45.31
N PRO A 404 -23.30 -14.14 44.45
CA PRO A 404 -22.30 -13.16 44.85
C PRO A 404 -22.78 -12.23 45.99
N PRO A 405 -22.02 -12.09 47.08
CA PRO A 405 -22.36 -11.19 48.19
C PRO A 405 -22.42 -9.72 47.76
N ALA A 406 -23.55 -9.06 48.02
CA ALA A 406 -23.76 -7.64 47.71
C ALA A 406 -22.89 -6.67 48.54
N THR A 407 -22.08 -7.19 49.46
CA THR A 407 -21.06 -6.47 50.24
C THR A 407 -19.69 -6.43 49.57
N GLY A 408 -19.51 -7.17 48.46
CA GLY A 408 -18.20 -7.49 47.90
C GLY A 408 -17.67 -8.83 48.40
N TYR A 409 -16.65 -9.34 47.71
CA TYR A 409 -15.99 -10.63 47.99
C TYR A 409 -14.57 -10.65 47.38
N THR A 410 -13.72 -11.55 47.85
CA THR A 410 -12.37 -11.79 47.33
C THR A 410 -12.37 -12.99 46.38
N LYS A 411 -11.71 -12.85 45.24
CA LYS A 411 -11.61 -13.88 44.20
C LYS A 411 -10.64 -15.00 44.55
N ALA A 412 -10.76 -16.11 43.85
CA ALA A 412 -9.76 -17.20 43.87
C ALA A 412 -8.37 -16.70 43.43
N ASP A 413 -8.34 -15.75 42.48
CA ASP A 413 -7.13 -15.05 42.02
C ASP A 413 -6.59 -14.01 43.04
N GLY A 414 -7.17 -13.90 44.24
CA GLY A 414 -6.83 -12.93 45.27
C GLY A 414 -7.38 -11.51 45.06
N LYS A 415 -7.90 -11.17 43.88
CA LYS A 415 -8.43 -9.82 43.57
C LYS A 415 -9.72 -9.53 44.35
N LEU A 416 -9.87 -8.34 44.94
CA LEU A 416 -11.06 -7.94 45.72
C LEU A 416 -12.11 -7.31 44.80
N VAL A 417 -13.35 -7.82 44.84
CA VAL A 417 -14.54 -7.17 44.25
C VAL A 417 -15.25 -6.37 45.33
N LEU A 418 -15.32 -5.05 45.19
CA LEU A 418 -15.99 -4.15 46.14
C LEU A 418 -17.52 -4.12 45.92
N GLN A 419 -18.25 -3.66 46.95
CA GLN A 419 -19.69 -3.40 46.89
C GLN A 419 -20.14 -2.48 45.74
N ASP A 420 -19.28 -1.59 45.23
CA ASP A 420 -19.60 -0.72 44.08
C ASP A 420 -19.19 -1.32 42.72
N GLY A 421 -18.85 -2.61 42.67
CA GLY A 421 -18.52 -3.36 41.47
C GLY A 421 -17.09 -3.15 40.95
N ARG A 422 -16.27 -2.33 41.64
CA ARG A 422 -14.85 -2.16 41.31
C ARG A 422 -14.05 -3.39 41.72
N ILE A 423 -13.05 -3.73 40.90
CA ILE A 423 -12.07 -4.77 41.23
C ILE A 423 -10.77 -4.07 41.64
N ILE A 424 -10.19 -4.46 42.77
CA ILE A 424 -8.89 -4.00 43.27
C ILE A 424 -7.93 -5.18 43.32
N ASP A 425 -6.72 -5.00 42.80
CA ASP A 425 -5.66 -5.99 42.89
C ASP A 425 -4.76 -5.72 44.12
N PRO A 426 -4.57 -6.69 45.03
CA PRO A 426 -3.68 -6.54 46.19
C PRO A 426 -2.19 -6.32 45.88
N SER A 427 -1.72 -6.68 44.68
CA SER A 427 -0.31 -6.54 44.30
C SER A 427 0.02 -5.18 43.69
N GLU A 428 -0.98 -4.52 43.09
CA GLU A 428 -0.85 -3.20 42.47
C GLU A 428 -1.25 -2.05 43.41
N ASN A 429 -2.05 -2.33 44.45
CA ASN A 429 -2.65 -1.34 45.33
C ASN A 429 -2.20 -1.53 46.78
N ASP A 430 -1.75 -0.46 47.45
CA ASP A 430 -1.42 -0.45 48.88
C ASP A 430 -2.68 -0.64 49.76
N ILE A 431 -3.19 -1.88 49.86
CA ILE A 431 -4.28 -2.22 50.78
C ILE A 431 -3.90 -1.87 52.24
N ALA A 432 -2.62 -1.99 52.60
CA ALA A 432 -2.10 -1.54 53.89
C ALA A 432 -2.30 -0.04 54.12
N SER A 433 -2.02 0.81 53.13
CA SER A 433 -2.20 2.27 53.21
C SER A 433 -3.69 2.66 53.26
N ILE A 434 -4.55 1.94 52.52
CA ILE A 434 -6.02 2.13 52.57
C ILE A 434 -6.57 1.80 53.97
N LEU A 435 -6.12 0.70 54.58
CA LEU A 435 -6.57 0.29 55.93
C LEU A 435 -5.95 1.16 57.05
N ALA A 436 -4.72 1.67 56.86
CA ALA A 436 -4.07 2.56 57.84
C ALA A 436 -4.82 3.87 58.07
N ALA A 437 -5.61 4.33 57.08
CA ALA A 437 -6.39 5.57 57.13
C ALA A 437 -7.40 5.64 58.30
N GLN A 438 -7.78 4.51 58.92
CA GLN A 438 -8.66 4.50 60.09
C GLN A 438 -7.98 4.97 61.39
N LYS A 439 -6.64 4.98 61.48
CA LYS A 439 -5.92 4.97 62.78
C LYS A 439 -5.39 6.34 63.28
N THR A 440 -5.77 7.48 62.69
CA THR A 440 -5.19 8.79 63.04
C THR A 440 -6.19 9.80 63.64
N PRO A 441 -6.26 9.93 64.99
CA PRO A 441 -6.93 11.04 65.66
C PRO A 441 -6.21 12.39 65.41
N PRO A 442 -6.94 13.52 65.37
CA PRO A 442 -6.36 14.82 64.99
C PRO A 442 -5.67 15.53 66.17
N THR A 443 -4.37 15.31 66.37
CA THR A 443 -3.54 16.21 67.19
C THR A 443 -3.27 17.52 66.43
N LEU A 444 -3.96 18.59 66.80
CA LEU A 444 -3.62 19.94 66.35
C LEU A 444 -2.29 20.36 67.01
N ASN A 445 -1.23 20.50 66.22
CA ASN A 445 -0.04 21.22 66.65
C ASN A 445 0.54 22.03 65.49
N ASN A 446 1.10 23.21 65.80
CA ASN A 446 1.30 24.26 64.80
C ASN A 446 2.77 24.68 64.67
N GLY A 447 3.34 24.42 63.49
CA GLY A 447 4.52 25.13 62.98
C GLY A 447 5.88 24.54 63.32
N SER A 448 6.60 24.12 62.29
CA SER A 448 8.00 24.45 62.07
C SER A 448 8.32 24.33 60.58
N ASN A 449 9.31 25.10 60.10
CA ASN A 449 9.76 25.05 58.72
C ASN A 449 10.73 23.87 58.54
N GLY A 450 10.68 23.21 57.38
CA GLY A 450 11.60 22.17 56.94
C GLY A 450 11.50 22.02 55.42
N ASP A 451 12.59 21.63 54.77
CA ASP A 451 12.73 21.69 53.31
C ASP A 451 11.69 20.89 52.51
N THR A 452 11.35 21.43 51.34
CA THR A 452 10.76 20.67 50.23
C THR A 452 11.52 21.00 48.95
N SER A 453 12.75 20.47 48.84
CA SER A 453 13.30 20.12 47.54
C SER A 453 12.74 18.76 47.15
N ASP A 454 11.77 18.68 46.24
CA ASP A 454 11.60 17.47 45.45
C ASP A 454 10.81 17.64 44.15
N ALA A 455 10.91 16.60 43.33
CA ALA A 455 10.19 16.27 42.09
C ALA A 455 9.18 17.28 41.51
N MET A 456 9.38 17.63 40.22
CA MET A 456 8.23 17.86 39.34
C MET A 456 7.60 16.50 39.02
N ASP A 457 6.55 16.15 39.76
CA ASP A 457 5.64 15.08 39.35
C ASP A 457 4.70 15.58 38.24
N HIS A 458 4.23 14.66 37.40
CA HIS A 458 3.42 14.97 36.24
C HIS A 458 1.97 15.29 36.65
N GLY A 459 1.63 16.57 36.66
CA GLY A 459 0.23 17.00 36.69
C GLY A 459 -0.48 16.50 35.43
N GLU A 460 -1.30 15.46 35.58
CA GLU A 460 -2.15 14.91 34.52
C GLU A 460 -3.02 16.01 33.90
N ASP A 461 -3.13 16.02 32.57
CA ASP A 461 -3.97 16.97 31.86
C ASP A 461 -5.45 16.68 32.12
N GLU A 462 -6.07 17.41 33.06
CA GLU A 462 -7.52 17.65 33.03
C GLU A 462 -7.83 18.44 31.74
N GLU A 463 -8.03 17.73 30.62
CA GLU A 463 -8.45 18.32 29.33
C GLU A 463 -9.72 19.16 29.55
N ASP A 464 -9.60 20.50 29.41
CA ASP A 464 -10.74 21.42 29.46
C ASP A 464 -11.83 20.96 28.47
N THR A 465 -12.98 20.49 28.97
CA THR A 465 -14.12 20.07 28.15
C THR A 465 -14.90 21.25 27.53
N ASP A 466 -14.22 22.37 27.30
CA ASP A 466 -14.75 23.65 26.80
C ASP A 466 -14.90 23.69 25.27
N ASP A 467 -14.63 22.58 24.56
CA ASP A 467 -14.79 22.43 23.11
C ASP A 467 -16.27 22.27 22.65
N GLU A 468 -17.20 21.96 23.55
CA GLU A 468 -18.57 21.55 23.20
C GLU A 468 -19.51 22.71 22.80
N ASP A 469 -19.34 23.91 23.38
CA ASP A 469 -20.25 25.06 23.25
C ASP A 469 -19.53 26.34 22.70
N LYS A 470 -18.46 26.18 21.90
CA LYS A 470 -17.76 27.31 21.25
C LYS A 470 -18.64 28.00 20.20
N LEU A 471 -18.67 29.34 20.22
CA LEU A 471 -19.40 30.19 19.28
C LEU A 471 -18.57 30.52 18.03
N CYS A 472 -19.25 30.84 16.92
CA CYS A 472 -18.63 31.19 15.64
C CYS A 472 -17.96 32.57 15.71
N VAL A 473 -16.67 32.63 15.38
CA VAL A 473 -15.83 33.84 15.45
C VAL A 473 -16.35 35.00 14.58
N GLU A 474 -17.16 34.72 13.56
CA GLU A 474 -17.60 35.71 12.54
C GLU A 474 -19.06 36.18 12.73
N CYS A 475 -19.82 35.58 13.64
CA CYS A 475 -21.20 36.02 13.91
C CYS A 475 -21.61 36.01 15.39
N GLU A 476 -20.87 35.31 16.27
CA GLU A 476 -21.09 35.18 17.72
C GLU A 476 -22.46 34.61 18.17
N GLU A 477 -23.45 34.52 17.28
CA GLU A 477 -24.78 33.91 17.49
C GLU A 477 -24.78 32.39 17.16
N GLU A 478 -24.23 32.03 16.00
CA GLU A 478 -24.00 30.66 15.53
C GLU A 478 -23.10 29.84 16.48
N GLY A 479 -23.58 28.77 17.12
CA GLY A 479 -22.69 27.73 17.65
C GLY A 479 -21.76 27.19 16.55
N ALA A 480 -20.46 27.12 16.82
CA ALA A 480 -19.45 26.72 15.85
C ALA A 480 -19.48 25.20 15.57
N ARG A 481 -19.13 24.84 14.33
CA ARG A 481 -19.34 23.51 13.75
C ARG A 481 -18.13 23.01 12.95
N ARG A 482 -17.34 23.93 12.41
CA ARG A 482 -16.15 23.66 11.60
C ARG A 482 -14.98 24.46 12.15
N GLN A 483 -13.94 23.79 12.62
CA GLN A 483 -12.65 24.43 12.85
C GLN A 483 -11.82 24.36 11.57
N CYS A 484 -11.29 25.50 11.11
CA CYS A 484 -10.43 25.54 9.94
C CYS A 484 -9.00 25.12 10.30
N ALA A 485 -8.45 24.08 9.67
CA ALA A 485 -7.11 23.57 9.99
C ALA A 485 -5.96 24.51 9.58
N GLN A 486 -6.24 25.55 8.78
CA GLN A 486 -5.26 26.56 8.32
C GLN A 486 -5.49 27.97 8.90
N CYS A 487 -6.63 28.20 9.58
CA CYS A 487 -6.89 29.45 10.31
C CYS A 487 -6.93 29.23 11.83
N GLU A 488 -7.08 27.98 12.28
CA GLU A 488 -7.29 27.56 13.67
C GLU A 488 -8.60 28.08 14.31
N ASP A 489 -9.20 29.12 13.73
CA ASP A 489 -10.53 29.68 14.01
C ASP A 489 -11.70 28.68 13.84
N VAL A 490 -12.79 28.94 14.58
CA VAL A 490 -14.02 28.13 14.62
C VAL A 490 -15.22 28.89 14.04
N PHE A 491 -15.96 28.24 13.14
CA PHE A 491 -17.04 28.84 12.35
C PHE A 491 -18.31 27.98 12.38
N CYS A 492 -19.48 28.61 12.27
CA CYS A 492 -20.71 27.89 11.88
C CYS A 492 -20.69 27.55 10.37
N ASP A 493 -21.59 26.67 9.93
CA ASP A 493 -21.62 26.20 8.52
C ASP A 493 -21.70 27.37 7.52
N ALA A 494 -22.64 28.31 7.76
CA ALA A 494 -22.91 29.42 6.84
C ALA A 494 -21.79 30.47 6.79
N CYS A 495 -21.09 30.74 7.90
CA CYS A 495 -19.94 31.63 7.90
C CYS A 495 -18.69 30.94 7.35
N TYR A 496 -18.51 29.64 7.60
CA TYR A 496 -17.42 28.88 7.00
C TYR A 496 -17.49 28.96 5.47
N GLU A 497 -18.64 28.62 4.88
CA GLU A 497 -18.82 28.59 3.42
C GLU A 497 -18.63 29.96 2.77
N LYS A 498 -19.26 31.02 3.31
CA LYS A 498 -19.11 32.40 2.80
C LYS A 498 -17.66 32.88 2.75
N LEU A 499 -16.83 32.49 3.73
CA LEU A 499 -15.45 32.97 3.85
C LEU A 499 -14.42 32.03 3.22
N HIS A 500 -14.71 30.73 3.16
CA HIS A 500 -13.81 29.74 2.59
C HIS A 500 -14.06 29.48 1.10
N HIS A 501 -15.22 29.80 0.52
CA HIS A 501 -15.36 29.87 -0.95
C HIS A 501 -14.62 31.07 -1.59
N SER A 502 -13.91 31.89 -0.81
CA SER A 502 -12.95 32.86 -1.37
C SER A 502 -11.76 32.13 -1.99
N ALA A 503 -11.33 32.52 -3.19
CA ALA A 503 -10.22 31.90 -3.95
C ALA A 503 -8.85 31.88 -3.23
N LYS A 504 -8.71 32.53 -2.07
CA LYS A 504 -7.53 32.44 -1.18
C LYS A 504 -7.66 31.41 -0.04
N ARG A 505 -8.88 30.99 0.29
CA ARG A 505 -9.23 30.09 1.41
C ARG A 505 -9.91 28.79 0.98
N GLU A 506 -10.27 28.64 -0.30
CA GLU A 506 -10.96 27.47 -0.87
C GLU A 506 -10.23 26.13 -0.67
N LYS A 507 -8.90 26.18 -0.50
CA LYS A 507 -8.06 24.99 -0.25
C LYS A 507 -7.90 24.65 1.24
N HIS A 508 -8.67 25.31 2.12
CA HIS A 508 -8.64 25.04 3.56
C HIS A 508 -9.48 23.81 3.90
N THR A 509 -8.89 22.92 4.70
CA THR A 509 -9.53 21.72 5.23
C THR A 509 -10.06 21.99 6.63
N TRP A 510 -11.15 21.35 7.02
CA TRP A 510 -11.80 21.59 8.30
C TRP A 510 -12.05 20.31 9.09
N LYS A 511 -12.12 20.45 10.42
CA LYS A 511 -12.53 19.41 11.36
C LYS A 511 -13.92 19.74 11.90
N ALA A 512 -14.81 18.75 11.98
CA ALA A 512 -16.09 18.89 12.66
C ALA A 512 -15.87 19.08 14.17
N ILE A 513 -16.54 20.06 14.76
CA ILE A 513 -16.42 20.44 16.18
C ILE A 513 -17.80 20.85 16.73
N GLY A 514 -17.94 20.91 18.05
CA GLY A 514 -19.21 21.25 18.71
C GLY A 514 -20.21 20.09 18.74
N SER A 515 -21.51 20.42 18.83
CA SER A 515 -22.56 19.44 19.09
C SER A 515 -23.28 18.96 17.82
N LEU A 516 -23.48 17.63 17.73
CA LEU A 516 -24.23 17.00 16.64
C LEU A 516 -25.68 17.54 16.58
N ARG A 517 -26.19 17.72 15.36
CA ARG A 517 -27.58 18.16 15.12
C ARG A 517 -28.48 16.95 14.90
N CYS A 518 -29.78 17.14 15.12
CA CYS A 518 -30.80 16.15 14.84
C CYS A 518 -30.93 15.90 13.33
N ILE A 519 -30.77 14.66 12.89
CA ILE A 519 -30.84 14.28 11.46
C ILE A 519 -32.16 14.71 10.78
N GLU A 520 -33.28 14.62 11.50
CA GLU A 520 -34.64 14.89 10.98
C GLU A 520 -35.02 16.37 10.82
N CYS A 521 -34.33 17.29 11.51
CA CYS A 521 -34.71 18.71 11.47
C CYS A 521 -33.55 19.67 11.23
N GLU A 522 -32.31 19.16 11.28
CA GLU A 522 -31.03 19.84 11.06
C GLU A 522 -30.78 21.15 11.83
N LYS A 523 -31.72 21.55 12.70
CA LYS A 523 -31.72 22.85 13.42
C LYS A 523 -31.44 22.66 14.90
N MET A 524 -32.13 21.71 15.54
CA MET A 524 -32.00 21.47 16.98
C MET A 524 -30.82 20.53 17.28
N ARG A 525 -30.09 20.83 18.35
CA ARG A 525 -29.04 19.96 18.92
C ARG A 525 -29.59 18.55 19.19
N ALA A 526 -28.87 17.53 18.74
CA ALA A 526 -29.19 16.15 19.09
C ALA A 526 -28.89 15.92 20.58
N THR A 527 -29.83 15.26 21.24
CA THR A 527 -29.80 14.96 22.68
C THR A 527 -29.93 13.46 22.95
N ARG A 528 -30.35 12.70 21.95
CA ARG A 528 -30.50 11.24 21.97
C ARG A 528 -29.78 10.61 20.80
N TRP A 529 -29.12 9.49 21.04
CA TRP A 529 -28.64 8.57 20.02
C TRP A 529 -29.56 7.35 19.99
N CYS A 530 -30.06 6.97 18.82
CA CYS A 530 -30.87 5.77 18.64
C CYS A 530 -29.96 4.62 18.21
N SER A 531 -29.76 3.59 19.04
CA SER A 531 -28.86 2.48 18.69
C SER A 531 -29.37 1.59 17.56
N VAL A 532 -30.69 1.61 17.29
CA VAL A 532 -31.34 0.78 16.26
C VAL A 532 -31.54 1.53 14.94
N CYS A 533 -31.42 2.87 14.94
CA CYS A 533 -31.35 3.66 13.70
C CYS A 533 -29.93 4.20 13.41
N GLU A 534 -28.99 4.01 14.33
CA GLU A 534 -27.62 4.55 14.27
C GLU A 534 -27.58 6.07 14.01
N ASP A 535 -28.58 6.78 14.54
CA ASP A 535 -28.92 8.16 14.18
C ASP A 535 -29.00 9.11 15.39
N PRO A 536 -28.54 10.38 15.26
CA PRO A 536 -28.67 11.41 16.28
C PRO A 536 -29.99 12.20 16.15
N TYR A 537 -30.77 12.28 17.23
CA TYR A 537 -32.06 12.98 17.26
C TYR A 537 -32.15 14.02 18.39
N CYS A 538 -32.90 15.10 18.18
CA CYS A 538 -33.34 15.98 19.26
C CYS A 538 -34.57 15.39 19.98
N LEU A 539 -34.85 15.87 21.19
CA LEU A 539 -35.99 15.46 22.01
C LEU A 539 -37.33 15.42 21.24
N GLY A 540 -37.63 16.48 20.49
CA GLY A 540 -38.86 16.60 19.71
C GLY A 540 -38.96 15.56 18.59
N CYS A 541 -38.03 15.56 17.64
CA CYS A 541 -38.04 14.60 16.53
C CYS A 541 -37.98 13.15 17.02
N PHE A 542 -37.17 12.84 18.04
CA PHE A 542 -37.14 11.50 18.62
C PHE A 542 -38.54 11.07 19.09
N THR A 543 -39.22 11.91 19.89
CA THR A 543 -40.57 11.57 20.40
C THR A 543 -41.64 11.53 19.32
N ILE A 544 -41.53 12.29 18.24
CA ILE A 544 -42.49 12.24 17.12
C ILE A 544 -42.34 10.96 16.30
N ILE A 545 -41.11 10.49 16.08
CA ILE A 545 -40.80 9.37 15.18
C ILE A 545 -40.77 8.02 15.90
N HIS A 546 -40.35 8.00 17.16
CA HIS A 546 -40.29 6.78 18.00
C HIS A 546 -41.51 6.66 18.93
N SER A 547 -42.63 7.32 18.61
CA SER A 547 -43.94 7.10 19.26
C SER A 547 -44.95 6.31 18.42
N LYS A 548 -44.58 5.87 17.21
CA LYS A 548 -45.48 5.17 16.28
C LYS A 548 -44.81 3.99 15.57
N GLY A 549 -45.56 2.89 15.42
CA GLY A 549 -45.11 1.68 14.74
C GLY A 549 -43.90 1.01 15.40
N ASN A 550 -43.16 0.20 14.63
CA ASN A 550 -42.07 -0.63 15.15
C ASN A 550 -40.93 0.18 15.81
N LYS A 551 -40.78 1.46 15.47
CA LYS A 551 -39.77 2.37 16.06
C LYS A 551 -39.98 2.65 17.55
N VAL A 552 -41.14 2.34 18.13
CA VAL A 552 -41.42 2.51 19.58
C VAL A 552 -40.50 1.67 20.46
N ASN A 553 -40.06 0.50 19.99
CA ASN A 553 -39.21 -0.40 20.76
C ASN A 553 -37.70 -0.07 20.66
N HIS A 554 -37.33 0.99 19.92
CA HIS A 554 -35.94 1.38 19.76
C HIS A 554 -35.42 2.05 21.04
N GLN A 555 -34.41 1.43 21.66
CA GLN A 555 -33.74 2.03 22.81
C GLN A 555 -32.82 3.18 22.37
N TRP A 556 -32.65 4.16 23.26
CA TRP A 556 -31.82 5.33 23.03
C TRP A 556 -30.93 5.62 24.22
N THR A 557 -29.73 6.13 23.95
CA THR A 557 -28.80 6.67 24.96
C THR A 557 -28.73 8.18 24.82
N ASP A 558 -28.36 8.89 25.89
CA ASP A 558 -28.09 10.32 25.78
C ASP A 558 -26.78 10.58 25.02
N MET A 559 -26.69 11.75 24.39
CA MET A 559 -25.56 12.09 23.52
C MET A 559 -24.21 12.20 24.26
N ALA A 560 -24.21 12.49 25.56
CA ALA A 560 -22.97 12.60 26.36
C ALA A 560 -22.43 11.20 26.71
N THR A 561 -23.30 10.29 27.15
CA THR A 561 -22.94 8.88 27.37
C THR A 561 -22.48 8.20 26.09
N PHE A 562 -23.15 8.45 24.95
CA PHE A 562 -22.72 7.95 23.64
C PHE A 562 -21.32 8.46 23.25
N LYS A 563 -21.06 9.77 23.35
CA LYS A 563 -19.73 10.35 23.12
C LYS A 563 -18.66 9.71 24.01
N LYS A 564 -18.95 9.51 25.30
CA LYS A 564 -18.01 8.93 26.27
C LYS A 564 -17.66 7.48 25.91
N ALA A 565 -18.67 6.64 25.63
CA ALA A 565 -18.45 5.26 25.21
C ALA A 565 -17.61 5.19 23.92
N ARG A 566 -17.85 6.10 22.96
CA ARG A 566 -17.06 6.19 21.73
C ARG A 566 -15.60 6.61 21.97
N LYS A 567 -15.31 7.60 22.84
CA LYS A 567 -13.91 7.95 23.20
C LYS A 567 -13.21 6.76 23.86
N GLN A 568 -13.90 6.02 24.73
CA GLN A 568 -13.36 4.80 25.37
C GLN A 568 -13.05 3.68 24.37
N GLN A 569 -13.93 3.44 23.38
CA GLN A 569 -13.65 2.46 22.31
C GLN A 569 -12.43 2.84 21.46
N GLN A 570 -12.24 4.13 21.16
CA GLN A 570 -11.06 4.59 20.41
C GLN A 570 -9.77 4.42 21.22
N MET A 571 -9.77 4.78 22.51
CA MET A 571 -8.60 4.58 23.40
C MET A 571 -8.20 3.09 23.47
N ALA A 572 -9.17 2.19 23.68
CA ALA A 572 -8.90 0.76 23.78
C ALA A 572 -8.33 0.17 22.46
N GLN A 573 -8.78 0.67 21.31
CA GLN A 573 -8.28 0.24 20.00
C GLN A 573 -6.86 0.77 19.71
N GLU A 574 -6.49 1.94 20.24
CA GLU A 574 -5.11 2.44 20.19
C GLU A 574 -4.20 1.65 21.15
N GLU A 575 -4.70 1.27 22.33
CA GLU A 575 -3.99 0.49 23.36
C GLU A 575 -3.70 -0.97 22.92
N GLU A 576 -4.69 -1.64 22.30
CA GLU A 576 -4.52 -2.98 21.68
C GLU A 576 -3.49 -2.94 20.53
N SER A 577 -3.44 -1.83 19.78
CA SER A 577 -2.44 -1.62 18.71
C SER A 577 -1.01 -1.37 19.23
N ALA A 578 -0.87 -0.88 20.47
CA ALA A 578 0.43 -0.70 21.11
C ALA A 578 0.99 -2.04 21.62
N GLN A 579 0.16 -2.88 22.24
CA GLN A 579 0.59 -4.20 22.75
C GLN A 579 1.16 -5.08 21.63
N THR A 580 0.52 -5.08 20.45
CA THR A 580 1.02 -5.80 19.26
C THR A 580 2.32 -5.23 18.68
N TYR A 581 2.68 -3.97 18.97
CA TYR A 581 3.97 -3.40 18.57
C TYR A 581 5.11 -3.89 19.46
N ASP A 582 4.91 -3.91 20.78
CA ASP A 582 5.93 -4.36 21.73
C ASP A 582 6.17 -5.88 21.67
N GLU A 583 5.15 -6.69 21.32
CA GLU A 583 5.32 -8.11 21.01
C GLU A 583 6.14 -8.30 19.70
N TYR A 584 5.89 -7.49 18.67
CA TYR A 584 6.67 -7.51 17.43
C TYR A 584 8.15 -7.14 17.66
N ILE A 585 8.43 -6.13 18.49
CA ILE A 585 9.81 -5.74 18.88
C ILE A 585 10.57 -6.90 19.56
N GLN A 586 9.87 -7.76 20.30
CA GLN A 586 10.46 -8.93 20.97
C GLN A 586 10.54 -10.18 20.07
N SER A 587 10.03 -10.12 18.84
CA SER A 587 10.01 -11.25 17.91
C SER A 587 11.38 -11.54 17.28
N SER A 588 11.60 -12.80 16.91
CA SER A 588 12.79 -13.20 16.13
C SER A 588 12.82 -12.57 14.72
N GLU A 589 11.68 -12.11 14.19
CA GLU A 589 11.61 -11.40 12.91
C GLU A 589 12.21 -10.00 13.03
N TYR A 590 11.92 -9.27 14.11
CA TYR A 590 12.50 -7.94 14.35
C TYR A 590 14.02 -7.99 14.48
N GLN A 591 14.57 -9.01 15.16
CA GLN A 591 16.02 -9.19 15.23
C GLN A 591 16.61 -9.51 13.84
N TYR A 592 16.02 -10.41 13.06
CA TYR A 592 16.50 -10.71 11.70
C TYR A 592 16.46 -9.49 10.77
N VAL A 593 15.39 -8.70 10.81
CA VAL A 593 15.26 -7.45 10.04
C VAL A 593 16.30 -6.42 10.47
N THR A 594 16.59 -6.33 11.77
CA THR A 594 17.60 -5.40 12.31
C THR A 594 19.01 -5.82 11.91
N GLU A 595 19.35 -7.10 12.00
CA GLU A 595 20.66 -7.64 11.57
C GLU A 595 20.86 -7.48 10.06
N TYR A 596 19.82 -7.72 9.25
CA TYR A 596 19.86 -7.47 7.80
C TYR A 596 20.08 -5.99 7.48
N ALA A 597 19.36 -5.07 8.14
CA ALA A 597 19.51 -3.64 7.94
C ALA A 597 20.91 -3.13 8.34
N VAL A 598 21.51 -3.67 9.40
CA VAL A 598 22.90 -3.35 9.77
C VAL A 598 23.90 -3.91 8.75
N ALA A 599 23.68 -5.12 8.23
CA ALA A 599 24.53 -5.70 7.18
C ALA A 599 24.44 -4.93 5.85
N GLU A 600 23.25 -4.44 5.50
CA GLU A 600 23.02 -3.62 4.30
C GLU A 600 23.65 -2.23 4.44
N ALA A 601 23.46 -1.54 5.56
CA ALA A 601 24.15 -0.27 5.84
C ALA A 601 25.69 -0.43 5.86
N ALA A 602 26.20 -1.57 6.34
CA ALA A 602 27.62 -1.91 6.29
C ALA A 602 28.12 -2.27 4.88
N ARG A 603 27.22 -2.60 3.94
CA ARG A 603 27.52 -2.77 2.51
C ARG A 603 27.56 -1.40 1.81
N GLU A 604 26.53 -0.58 1.98
CA GLU A 604 26.48 0.79 1.45
C GLU A 604 27.68 1.63 1.91
N ALA A 605 28.10 1.51 3.17
CA ALA A 605 29.27 2.20 3.70
C ALA A 605 30.58 1.81 2.98
N ARG A 606 30.72 0.55 2.55
CA ARG A 606 31.89 0.08 1.77
C ARG A 606 31.81 0.54 0.32
N GLU A 607 30.63 0.52 -0.28
CA GLU A 607 30.40 1.01 -1.65
C GLU A 607 30.66 2.53 -1.74
N ALA A 608 30.20 3.30 -0.74
CA ALA A 608 30.50 4.73 -0.62
C ALA A 608 31.99 5.02 -0.39
N GLN A 609 32.70 4.18 0.40
CA GLN A 609 34.15 4.29 0.56
C GLN A 609 34.90 3.94 -0.74
N ALA A 610 34.49 2.91 -1.46
CA ALA A 610 35.06 2.54 -2.76
C ALA A 610 34.84 3.65 -3.81
N TYR A 611 33.65 4.24 -3.85
CA TYR A 611 33.35 5.38 -4.72
C TYR A 611 34.16 6.63 -4.35
N ALA A 612 34.35 6.90 -3.05
CA ALA A 612 35.22 7.99 -2.60
C ALA A 612 36.69 7.73 -2.97
N GLN A 613 37.15 6.47 -2.94
CA GLN A 613 38.50 6.09 -3.38
C GLN A 613 38.67 6.24 -4.90
N SER A 614 37.71 5.77 -5.72
CA SER A 614 37.78 5.94 -7.18
C SER A 614 37.71 7.41 -7.58
N TYR A 615 36.88 8.22 -6.92
CA TYR A 615 36.81 9.67 -7.17
C TYR A 615 38.14 10.37 -6.84
N ASN A 616 38.78 10.04 -5.71
CA ASN A 616 40.12 10.54 -5.40
C ASN A 616 41.19 10.04 -6.38
N GLN A 617 40.98 8.92 -7.08
CA GLN A 617 41.91 8.38 -8.07
C GLN A 617 41.72 8.98 -9.48
N GLU A 618 40.48 9.31 -9.87
CA GLU A 618 40.20 10.06 -11.11
C GLU A 618 40.55 11.54 -11.00
N PHE A 619 40.43 12.13 -9.80
CA PHE A 619 40.85 13.52 -9.50
C PHE A 619 42.21 13.60 -8.80
N ALA A 620 43.03 12.55 -8.88
CA ALA A 620 44.43 12.57 -8.46
C ALA A 620 45.27 13.42 -9.44
N VAL A 621 45.15 14.74 -9.32
CA VAL A 621 46.05 15.69 -10.00
C VAL A 621 47.49 15.32 -9.63
N PRO A 622 48.38 14.98 -10.58
CA PRO A 622 49.79 14.78 -10.28
C PRO A 622 50.33 16.07 -9.68
N THR A 623 50.98 15.99 -8.51
CA THR A 623 51.67 17.14 -7.90
C THR A 623 52.96 17.43 -8.64
N ALA A 624 52.83 17.88 -9.89
CA ALA A 624 53.89 18.53 -10.64
C ALA A 624 54.12 19.93 -10.07
N ASP A 625 55.38 20.37 -10.05
CA ASP A 625 55.81 21.54 -9.29
C ASP A 625 55.16 22.84 -9.75
N TYR A 626 54.24 23.35 -8.92
CA TYR A 626 53.56 24.65 -9.10
C TYR A 626 54.48 25.83 -8.72
N THR A 627 55.74 25.81 -9.19
CA THR A 627 56.78 26.82 -8.91
C THR A 627 56.93 27.85 -10.04
N GLY A 628 56.31 27.62 -11.21
CA GLY A 628 56.28 28.55 -12.35
C GLY A 628 57.57 28.64 -13.16
N TRP A 629 58.62 27.92 -12.75
CA TRP A 629 59.88 27.79 -13.49
C TRP A 629 59.80 26.63 -14.48
N MET A 630 60.26 26.86 -15.71
CA MET A 630 60.34 25.87 -16.79
C MET A 630 61.75 25.87 -17.38
N THR A 631 62.32 24.68 -17.59
CA THR A 631 63.64 24.54 -18.22
C THR A 631 63.52 24.64 -19.73
N LEU A 632 64.28 25.54 -20.32
CA LEU A 632 64.42 25.73 -21.76
C LEU A 632 65.88 25.47 -22.17
N VAL A 633 66.12 25.17 -23.44
CA VAL A 633 67.46 25.02 -24.01
C VAL A 633 67.62 26.09 -25.08
N ASP A 634 68.73 26.81 -25.05
CA ASP A 634 69.07 27.74 -26.13
C ASP A 634 69.57 26.97 -27.35
N GLU A 635 68.92 27.17 -28.49
CA GLU A 635 69.21 26.50 -29.76
C GLU A 635 70.60 26.87 -30.33
N THR A 636 71.24 27.94 -29.84
CA THR A 636 72.55 28.41 -30.33
C THR A 636 73.74 27.91 -29.51
N SER A 637 73.63 27.80 -28.18
CA SER A 637 74.66 27.24 -27.30
C SER A 637 74.45 25.78 -26.89
N GLY A 638 73.22 25.27 -26.99
CA GLY A 638 72.82 23.96 -26.47
C GLY A 638 72.77 23.85 -24.95
N GLN A 639 72.95 24.97 -24.22
CA GLN A 639 72.87 25.00 -22.76
C GLN A 639 71.44 25.22 -22.27
N SER A 640 71.11 24.60 -21.14
CA SER A 640 69.80 24.67 -20.49
C SER A 640 69.74 25.78 -19.45
N TYR A 641 68.68 26.58 -19.49
CA TYR A 641 68.39 27.64 -18.53
C TYR A 641 66.96 27.49 -17.97
N TYR A 642 66.71 28.01 -16.78
CA TYR A 642 65.39 28.07 -16.18
C TYR A 642 64.75 29.42 -16.46
N TYR A 643 63.48 29.42 -16.87
CA TYR A 643 62.69 30.61 -17.16
C TYR A 643 61.42 30.61 -16.31
N ASN A 644 61.09 31.72 -15.65
CA ASN A 644 59.84 31.85 -14.90
C ASN A 644 58.74 32.48 -15.75
N ALA A 645 57.68 31.72 -16.04
CA ALA A 645 56.59 32.18 -16.92
C ALA A 645 55.63 33.20 -16.25
N HIS A 646 55.83 33.54 -14.98
CA HIS A 646 55.04 34.55 -14.25
C HIS A 646 55.80 35.85 -13.97
N THR A 647 57.11 35.81 -13.73
CA THR A 647 57.95 37.01 -13.57
C THR A 647 58.68 37.43 -14.85
N GLY A 648 58.87 36.51 -15.80
CA GLY A 648 59.63 36.73 -17.03
C GLY A 648 61.15 36.66 -16.85
N GLU A 649 61.63 36.26 -15.67
CA GLU A 649 63.05 36.15 -15.34
C GLU A 649 63.68 34.85 -15.88
N SER A 650 64.96 34.89 -16.23
CA SER A 650 65.74 33.70 -16.61
C SER A 650 67.02 33.57 -15.79
N GLN A 651 67.37 32.32 -15.44
CA GLN A 651 68.62 31.95 -14.78
C GLN A 651 69.30 30.80 -15.53
N TRP A 652 70.59 30.97 -15.81
CA TRP A 652 71.44 29.98 -16.46
C TRP A 652 72.20 29.17 -15.40
N VAL A 653 72.62 27.95 -15.76
CA VAL A 653 73.36 27.01 -14.89
C VAL A 653 74.84 27.00 -15.25
#